data_AF-A0A979G7P7-F1
#
_entry.id   AF-A0A979G7P7-F1
#
_cell.length_a   1.000
_cell.length_b   1.000
_cell.length_c   1.000
_cell.angle_alpha   90.00
_cell.angle_beta   90.00
_cell.angle_gamma   90.00
#
_symmetry.space_group_name_H-M   'P 1'
#
loop_
_entity.id
_entity.type
_entity.pdbx_description
1 polymer ?
#
loop_
_entity_poly.entity_id
_entity_poly.type
_entity_poly.pdbx_seq_one_letter_code
_entity_poly.pdbx_strand_id
1 'polypeptide(L)'
;MRDKLRGLARDLTGTLYDDDTMRTLYATDASAYREMPLAVAIPAHEQDIKTLIAFARANKTSLIPRTAGTSLAGQVVGNGIIVDVSRTFTKILEINTEEHWVRVQPGVIRDELNMFLKPYGFYFGPETSTANRAMIGGMVGNNSCGSNSVVYGSTREHLLEVKAILSDGSDVVFNSISADEFHARCERNDNSLETTVYRQVRTLLGNHSNQEEIRREFPKPSITRRNTGYAVDLLLETAPFTAGKEDFNFCKLIAGSEGTLAFLTEIKLNVSPLPPKETGLVCIHFNTVDESLRANIIAMKYKPSASELIDHFILECTKDNIEQSKNRFFVQGDPGAILVVEFCRDTRDGITEIANQLIAELQAAGLGYHFPLLFGDDTKKIWTLRKAGLGLLSNLPGDEKAVPVIEDTAIDIDDLPAYIRDFNDILKQYDLHAVHYAHAGSGEIHLRPIINLKTEEGNLLFRKIAEEIATLVKKYNGSLSGEHGDGRLRGEFIRQMIGDKNYTLLRDLKYTWDPENIFNPNKIVDTPSMNSMLRYTPGQKAPELKTIFHFPEQTILQHAEQCNGSGDCRKTEKSGGTMCPSYMATRNEKDTTRARANILREFLTNSTKENRFDHKEIYEVLDLCLACKGCKSECPSNVDMAKLKMEFLQHYHDANGVPFRAKLISNFTRLNGLATIAPGIYNWMVNTPLTSNLIKKTSGFAIKRSLPELQSTTLRSWFKKQWPKEKSTVPATKKQVYLFCDEFTNFNDTHIGIKAVKLLHRLGYDVKMIEHPESARAWMSKGLLRKARNFAEENVRIFSDVINDQVPLLGVEPSAILSFRDEYPDLVREELRAKAKQLSPNVFLIDEFLSREAAAGNIPATLFTTEKRQIKLHGHCQQKALSTPLHSKNILSLPANYSVEIIPSGCCGMAGSFGYEKEHYDLSMEIGEMVLFPAVRNAAEETIIAAPGTSCRHQVKDGTGRKSQHPVEILYEALV
;
A
#
# COMPACT_ATOMS: atom_id res chain seq x y z
N MET A 1 34.75 -7.49 -10.73
CA MET A 1 33.75 -7.19 -9.68
C MET A 1 32.86 -8.39 -9.38
N ARG A 2 32.21 -9.01 -10.38
CA ARG A 2 31.35 -10.21 -10.18
C ARG A 2 31.99 -11.31 -9.32
N ASP A 3 33.23 -11.72 -9.60
CA ASP A 3 33.89 -12.75 -8.78
C ASP A 3 34.13 -12.32 -7.33
N LYS A 4 34.32 -11.02 -7.09
CA LYS A 4 34.44 -10.46 -5.74
C LYS A 4 33.10 -10.51 -5.00
N LEU A 5 31.99 -10.21 -5.68
CA LEU A 5 30.63 -10.35 -5.12
C LEU A 5 30.29 -11.80 -4.81
N ARG A 6 30.73 -12.76 -5.65
CA ARG A 6 30.61 -14.20 -5.36
C ARG A 6 31.44 -14.63 -4.16
N GLY A 7 32.63 -14.04 -3.99
CA GLY A 7 33.43 -14.18 -2.77
C GLY A 7 32.65 -13.71 -1.55
N LEU A 8 32.21 -12.45 -1.57
CA LEU A 8 31.42 -11.82 -0.52
C LEU A 8 30.16 -12.63 -0.17
N ALA A 9 29.43 -13.14 -1.17
CA ALA A 9 28.24 -13.96 -0.94
C ALA A 9 28.52 -15.25 -0.14
N ARG A 10 29.75 -15.79 -0.20
CA ARG A 10 30.17 -16.96 0.60
C ARG A 10 30.59 -16.57 2.03
N ASP A 11 31.01 -15.32 2.21
CA ASP A 11 31.47 -14.79 3.51
C ASP A 11 30.31 -14.25 4.36
N LEU A 12 29.15 -14.01 3.75
CA LEU A 12 27.92 -13.57 4.43
C LEU A 12 27.09 -14.76 4.91
N THR A 13 26.54 -14.64 6.12
CA THR A 13 25.48 -15.56 6.59
C THR A 13 24.13 -15.21 5.95
N GLY A 14 23.89 -13.93 5.73
CA GLY A 14 22.77 -13.40 4.96
C GLY A 14 22.86 -13.70 3.46
N THR A 15 21.95 -13.13 2.69
CA THR A 15 21.86 -13.38 1.24
C THR A 15 22.37 -12.19 0.44
N LEU A 16 23.12 -12.44 -0.63
CA LEU A 16 23.53 -11.42 -1.59
C LEU A 16 23.04 -11.77 -2.99
N TYR A 17 22.42 -10.80 -3.66
CA TYR A 17 21.88 -10.90 -5.01
C TYR A 17 22.64 -9.97 -5.95
N ASP A 18 23.17 -10.51 -7.04
CA ASP A 18 23.79 -9.75 -8.14
C ASP A 18 23.05 -9.95 -9.48
N ASP A 19 21.90 -10.62 -9.47
CA ASP A 19 21.03 -10.82 -10.64
C ASP A 19 20.27 -9.55 -11.03
N ASP A 20 19.91 -9.45 -12.31
CA ASP A 20 19.26 -8.26 -12.87
C ASP A 20 17.85 -8.05 -12.32
N THR A 21 17.13 -9.12 -11.93
CA THR A 21 15.79 -9.00 -11.33
C THR A 21 15.89 -8.25 -10.01
N MET A 22 16.64 -8.77 -9.03
CA MET A 22 16.76 -8.15 -7.71
C MET A 22 17.38 -6.75 -7.78
N ARG A 23 18.40 -6.54 -8.62
CA ARG A 23 18.99 -5.22 -8.81
C ARG A 23 17.97 -4.22 -9.37
N THR A 24 17.16 -4.60 -10.36
CA THR A 24 16.11 -3.74 -10.92
C THR A 24 15.03 -3.41 -9.89
N LEU A 25 14.61 -4.40 -9.10
CA LEU A 25 13.59 -4.20 -8.07
C LEU A 25 14.01 -3.15 -7.04
N TYR A 26 15.29 -3.16 -6.66
CA TYR A 26 15.86 -2.25 -5.68
C TYR A 26 16.45 -0.96 -6.29
N ALA A 27 16.49 -0.82 -7.61
CA ALA A 27 16.97 0.38 -8.30
C ALA A 27 16.08 1.62 -8.09
N THR A 28 14.92 1.46 -7.46
CA THR A 28 13.95 2.52 -7.20
C THR A 28 13.48 2.48 -5.74
N ASP A 29 12.97 3.61 -5.26
CA ASP A 29 12.13 3.77 -4.07
C ASP A 29 10.77 4.37 -4.50
N ALA A 30 10.09 5.19 -3.69
CA ALA A 30 8.84 5.86 -4.08
C ALA A 30 9.05 7.19 -4.83
N SER A 31 10.29 7.66 -4.98
CA SER A 31 10.65 8.91 -5.65
C SER A 31 10.65 8.82 -7.18
N ALA A 32 10.94 9.93 -7.86
CA ALA A 32 11.12 9.96 -9.31
C ALA A 32 12.44 9.33 -9.82
N TYR A 33 13.32 8.86 -8.94
CA TYR A 33 14.67 8.41 -9.28
C TYR A 33 14.79 6.91 -9.56
N ARG A 34 15.77 6.57 -10.39
CA ARG A 34 16.23 5.21 -10.67
C ARG A 34 17.74 5.19 -10.90
N GLU A 35 18.45 4.33 -10.17
CA GLU A 35 19.84 4.02 -10.44
C GLU A 35 20.11 2.56 -10.13
N MET A 36 20.81 1.86 -11.03
CA MET A 36 21.01 0.42 -10.91
C MET A 36 22.08 0.11 -9.85
N PRO A 37 21.74 -0.60 -8.77
CA PRO A 37 22.72 -0.96 -7.74
C PRO A 37 23.73 -1.98 -8.25
N LEU A 38 24.88 -2.04 -7.59
CA LEU A 38 25.90 -3.06 -7.82
C LEU A 38 25.39 -4.44 -7.42
N ALA A 39 24.75 -4.53 -6.25
CA ALA A 39 24.17 -5.75 -5.68
C ALA A 39 23.14 -5.38 -4.60
N VAL A 40 22.38 -6.38 -4.13
CA VAL A 40 21.47 -6.26 -2.99
C VAL A 40 21.87 -7.28 -1.94
N ALA A 41 22.23 -6.81 -0.74
CA ALA A 41 22.56 -7.64 0.40
C ALA A 41 21.43 -7.59 1.45
N ILE A 42 21.13 -8.74 2.02
CA ILE A 42 20.16 -8.92 3.10
C ILE A 42 20.91 -9.58 4.25
N PRO A 43 21.52 -8.79 5.15
CA PRO A 43 22.37 -9.31 6.21
C PRO A 43 21.54 -10.05 7.27
N ALA A 44 22.08 -11.13 7.82
CA ALA A 44 21.45 -11.90 8.90
C ALA A 44 21.67 -11.26 10.29
N HIS A 45 22.82 -10.60 10.49
CA HIS A 45 23.25 -10.04 11.78
C HIS A 45 24.34 -8.97 11.59
N GLU A 46 24.73 -8.30 12.68
CA GLU A 46 25.70 -7.19 12.68
C GLU A 46 27.05 -7.54 12.02
N GLN A 47 27.53 -8.78 12.18
CA GLN A 47 28.79 -9.21 11.56
C GLN A 47 28.75 -9.18 10.03
N ASP A 48 27.59 -9.44 9.40
CA ASP A 48 27.46 -9.34 7.95
C ASP A 48 27.59 -7.88 7.49
N ILE A 49 27.08 -6.92 8.28
CA ILE A 49 27.21 -5.49 8.01
C ILE A 49 28.67 -5.08 8.09
N LYS A 50 29.43 -5.57 9.09
CA LYS A 50 30.88 -5.32 9.18
C LYS A 50 31.64 -5.90 7.98
N THR A 51 31.29 -7.12 7.55
CA THR A 51 31.87 -7.73 6.35
C THR A 51 31.56 -6.90 5.09
N LEU A 52 30.34 -6.38 4.96
CA LEU A 52 29.95 -5.48 3.87
C LEU A 52 30.75 -4.16 3.90
N ILE A 53 30.95 -3.57 5.08
CA ILE A 53 31.75 -2.35 5.26
C ILE A 53 33.20 -2.59 4.84
N ALA A 54 33.82 -3.66 5.35
CA ALA A 54 35.17 -4.04 4.97
C ALA A 54 35.31 -4.25 3.46
N PHE A 55 34.31 -4.91 2.83
CA PHE A 55 34.27 -5.08 1.39
C PHE A 55 34.15 -3.75 0.64
N ALA A 56 33.28 -2.85 1.09
CA ALA A 56 33.03 -1.55 0.47
C ALA A 56 34.32 -0.72 0.40
N ARG A 57 35.03 -0.63 1.53
CA ARG A 57 36.35 0.03 1.67
C ARG A 57 37.39 -0.59 0.73
N ALA A 58 37.60 -1.91 0.86
CA ALA A 58 38.60 -2.63 0.08
C ALA A 58 38.39 -2.54 -1.44
N ASN A 59 37.16 -2.32 -1.88
CA ASN A 59 36.79 -2.30 -3.29
C ASN A 59 36.36 -0.93 -3.82
N LYS A 60 36.45 0.12 -2.99
CA LYS A 60 36.03 1.49 -3.35
C LYS A 60 34.60 1.53 -3.91
N THR A 61 33.69 0.84 -3.23
CA THR A 61 32.25 0.88 -3.51
C THR A 61 31.51 1.36 -2.27
N SER A 62 30.20 1.56 -2.38
CA SER A 62 29.37 2.12 -1.31
C SER A 62 28.29 1.15 -0.85
N LEU A 63 27.77 1.42 0.34
CA LEU A 63 26.64 0.76 0.96
C LEU A 63 25.48 1.75 1.07
N ILE A 64 24.28 1.30 0.73
CA ILE A 64 23.05 2.10 0.81
C ILE A 64 22.14 1.42 1.83
N PRO A 65 22.09 1.90 3.09
CA PRO A 65 21.19 1.35 4.09
C PRO A 65 19.74 1.50 3.64
N ARG A 66 18.96 0.41 3.74
CA ARG A 66 17.56 0.41 3.30
C ARG A 66 16.69 -0.38 4.27
N THR A 67 15.51 0.17 4.55
CA THR A 67 14.40 -0.53 5.20
C THR A 67 13.27 -0.76 4.19
N ALA A 68 12.08 -0.18 4.39
CA ALA A 68 10.94 -0.40 3.51
C ALA A 68 11.11 0.23 2.10
N GLY A 69 11.99 1.23 1.94
CA GLY A 69 12.18 1.95 0.68
C GLY A 69 10.92 2.71 0.24
N THR A 70 10.28 3.42 1.16
CA THR A 70 9.09 4.26 0.95
C THR A 70 9.45 5.75 0.78
N SER A 71 10.73 6.06 0.60
CA SER A 71 11.26 7.41 0.47
C SER A 71 10.81 8.10 -0.82
N LEU A 72 10.58 9.42 -0.74
CA LEU A 72 10.10 10.26 -1.85
C LEU A 72 11.19 11.12 -2.49
N ALA A 73 12.38 11.20 -1.90
CA ALA A 73 13.47 12.06 -2.38
C ALA A 73 14.66 11.30 -2.98
N GLY A 74 14.57 9.97 -3.17
CA GLY A 74 15.65 9.17 -3.76
C GLY A 74 16.78 8.81 -2.79
N GLN A 75 16.50 8.81 -1.48
CA GLN A 75 17.48 8.49 -0.43
C GLN A 75 18.15 7.14 -0.61
N VAL A 76 17.39 6.11 -1.01
CA VAL A 76 17.89 4.73 -1.10
C VAL A 76 18.12 4.27 -2.55
N VAL A 77 18.31 5.23 -3.47
CA VAL A 77 18.56 4.98 -4.90
C VAL A 77 20.02 5.29 -5.24
N GLY A 78 20.82 4.30 -5.61
CA GLY A 78 22.22 4.51 -5.97
C GLY A 78 22.90 3.27 -6.55
N ASN A 79 24.11 3.45 -7.08
CA ASN A 79 24.90 2.40 -7.74
C ASN A 79 25.75 1.51 -6.81
N GLY A 80 25.68 1.73 -5.49
CA GLY A 80 26.36 0.90 -4.50
C GLY A 80 25.68 -0.44 -4.24
N ILE A 81 26.07 -1.12 -3.16
CA ILE A 81 25.38 -2.30 -2.63
C ILE A 81 24.24 -1.81 -1.73
N ILE A 82 23.00 -2.16 -2.08
CA ILE A 82 21.86 -1.88 -1.21
C ILE A 82 21.86 -2.90 -0.07
N VAL A 83 21.78 -2.43 1.16
CA VAL A 83 21.78 -3.27 2.36
C VAL A 83 20.39 -3.20 2.99
N ASP A 84 19.55 -4.19 2.70
CA ASP A 84 18.15 -4.26 3.15
C ASP A 84 18.02 -5.06 4.45
N VAL A 85 17.69 -4.37 5.53
CA VAL A 85 17.49 -4.95 6.88
C VAL A 85 16.02 -5.17 7.23
N SER A 86 15.10 -4.88 6.31
CA SER A 86 13.64 -4.83 6.54
C SER A 86 12.98 -6.15 6.91
N ARG A 87 13.67 -7.29 6.71
CA ARG A 87 13.15 -8.61 7.08
C ARG A 87 14.01 -9.39 8.09
N THR A 88 15.16 -8.86 8.49
CA THR A 88 16.10 -9.53 9.41
C THR A 88 16.32 -8.80 10.72
N PHE A 89 16.19 -7.46 10.75
CA PHE A 89 16.35 -6.63 11.95
C PHE A 89 14.99 -6.07 12.41
N THR A 90 14.04 -6.95 12.75
CA THR A 90 12.63 -6.60 12.97
C THR A 90 12.15 -6.78 14.41
N LYS A 91 13.08 -6.97 15.37
CA LYS A 91 12.73 -7.25 16.77
C LYS A 91 12.51 -5.97 17.58
N ILE A 92 11.49 -6.00 18.44
CA ILE A 92 11.38 -5.12 19.60
C ILE A 92 12.19 -5.79 20.71
N LEU A 93 13.22 -5.12 21.21
CA LEU A 93 14.24 -5.71 22.09
C LEU A 93 13.85 -5.54 23.56
N GLU A 94 13.36 -4.37 23.93
CA GLU A 94 13.12 -3.99 25.33
C GLU A 94 12.10 -2.86 25.44
N ILE A 95 11.34 -2.82 26.53
CA ILE A 95 10.47 -1.71 26.91
C ILE A 95 10.67 -1.39 28.39
N ASN A 96 10.81 -0.11 28.71
CA ASN A 96 10.81 0.39 30.08
C ASN A 96 9.60 1.30 30.29
N THR A 97 8.67 0.82 31.11
CA THR A 97 7.41 1.53 31.43
C THR A 97 7.55 2.56 32.53
N GLU A 98 8.65 2.56 33.30
CA GLU A 98 8.93 3.56 34.34
C GLU A 98 9.60 4.80 33.75
N GLU A 99 10.56 4.60 32.84
CA GLU A 99 11.31 5.66 32.16
C GLU A 99 10.73 6.04 30.79
N HIS A 100 9.61 5.41 30.39
CA HIS A 100 8.88 5.68 29.14
C HIS A 100 9.72 5.56 27.86
N TRP A 101 10.38 4.43 27.64
CA TRP A 101 11.12 4.18 26.41
C TRP A 101 11.02 2.75 25.88
N VAL A 102 11.32 2.58 24.59
CA VAL A 102 11.38 1.29 23.91
C VAL A 102 12.67 1.19 23.09
N ARG A 103 13.27 0.00 23.07
CA ARG A 103 14.45 -0.32 22.24
C ARG A 103 14.04 -1.27 21.13
N VAL A 104 14.36 -0.91 19.89
CA VAL A 104 13.92 -1.61 18.69
C VAL A 104 15.05 -1.75 17.68
N GLN A 105 14.96 -2.76 16.83
CA GLN A 105 15.77 -2.87 15.63
C GLN A 105 15.19 -2.01 14.49
N PRO A 106 16.01 -1.56 13.51
CA PRO A 106 15.62 -0.60 12.48
C PRO A 106 14.48 -1.06 11.55
N GLY A 107 14.25 -2.37 11.41
CA GLY A 107 13.20 -2.97 10.58
C GLY A 107 11.84 -3.11 11.27
N VAL A 108 11.67 -2.65 12.52
CA VAL A 108 10.36 -2.65 13.17
C VAL A 108 9.41 -1.68 12.45
N ILE A 109 8.22 -2.16 12.09
CA ILE A 109 7.17 -1.34 11.47
C ILE A 109 6.49 -0.49 12.55
N ARG A 110 6.29 0.79 12.26
CA ARG A 110 5.76 1.76 13.22
C ARG A 110 4.41 1.34 13.81
N ASP A 111 3.42 0.99 12.99
CA ASP A 111 2.10 0.63 13.54
C ASP A 111 2.16 -0.69 14.34
N GLU A 112 3.04 -1.63 13.97
CA GLU A 112 3.24 -2.84 14.77
C GLU A 112 3.89 -2.54 16.12
N LEU A 113 4.80 -1.56 16.17
CA LEU A 113 5.33 -1.04 17.44
C LEU A 113 4.19 -0.48 18.30
N ASN A 114 3.29 0.31 17.72
CA ASN A 114 2.16 0.86 18.49
C ASN A 114 1.12 -0.19 18.89
N MET A 115 0.93 -1.25 18.10
CA MET A 115 0.17 -2.42 18.54
C MET A 115 0.81 -3.09 19.76
N PHE A 116 2.15 -3.17 19.80
CA PHE A 116 2.90 -3.72 20.93
C PHE A 116 2.87 -2.80 22.17
N LEU A 117 2.96 -1.48 22.01
CA LEU A 117 2.99 -0.51 23.12
C LEU A 117 1.62 -0.31 23.78
N LYS A 118 0.52 -0.45 23.01
CA LYS A 118 -0.85 -0.14 23.47
C LYS A 118 -1.25 -0.84 24.78
N PRO A 119 -0.99 -2.14 25.01
CA PRO A 119 -1.30 -2.79 26.29
C PRO A 119 -0.57 -2.20 27.51
N TYR A 120 0.56 -1.52 27.30
CA TYR A 120 1.34 -0.85 28.34
C TYR A 120 0.92 0.60 28.57
N GLY A 121 -0.09 1.11 27.85
CA GLY A 121 -0.55 2.49 27.98
C GLY A 121 0.29 3.52 27.22
N PHE A 122 1.16 3.08 26.30
CA PHE A 122 2.08 3.94 25.55
C PHE A 122 1.84 3.92 24.03
N TYR A 123 2.46 4.90 23.37
CA TYR A 123 2.38 5.17 21.94
C TYR A 123 3.65 5.90 21.47
N PHE A 124 4.17 5.53 20.30
CA PHE A 124 5.19 6.29 19.58
C PHE A 124 4.50 7.31 18.66
N GLY A 125 4.73 8.59 18.96
CA GLY A 125 4.03 9.76 18.41
C GLY A 125 4.00 9.87 16.89
N PRO A 126 5.15 9.98 16.21
CA PRO A 126 5.23 10.29 14.78
C PRO A 126 4.38 9.36 13.91
N GLU A 127 3.48 9.91 13.10
CA GLU A 127 2.48 9.19 12.31
C GLU A 127 2.49 9.56 10.82
N THR A 128 3.36 8.91 10.04
CA THR A 128 3.42 9.11 8.60
C THR A 128 2.23 8.46 7.87
N SER A 129 1.94 8.91 6.65
CA SER A 129 0.95 8.27 5.76
C SER A 129 1.25 6.79 5.46
N THR A 130 2.50 6.37 5.65
CA THR A 130 2.99 5.00 5.42
C THR A 130 3.21 4.21 6.71
N ALA A 131 2.68 4.66 7.85
CA ALA A 131 2.93 4.08 9.19
C ALA A 131 2.74 2.55 9.31
N ASN A 132 1.88 1.95 8.49
CA ASN A 132 1.62 0.50 8.46
C ASN A 132 2.72 -0.34 7.75
N ARG A 133 3.77 0.31 7.27
CA ARG A 133 4.89 -0.32 6.53
C ARG A 133 6.21 0.44 6.67
N ALA A 134 6.17 1.73 7.01
CA ALA A 134 7.35 2.51 7.36
C ALA A 134 8.01 1.88 8.58
N MET A 135 9.33 1.81 8.53
CA MET A 135 10.14 1.17 9.55
C MET A 135 10.99 2.19 10.27
N ILE A 136 11.23 1.96 11.57
CA ILE A 136 11.86 2.92 12.47
C ILE A 136 13.21 3.43 11.94
N GLY A 137 14.05 2.57 11.36
CA GLY A 137 15.33 3.00 10.80
C GLY A 137 15.20 4.00 9.65
N GLY A 138 14.17 3.85 8.81
CA GLY A 138 13.87 4.82 7.75
C GLY A 138 13.29 6.13 8.32
N MET A 139 12.45 6.03 9.36
CA MET A 139 11.91 7.21 10.05
C MET A 139 13.01 8.02 10.74
N VAL A 140 13.98 7.36 11.38
CA VAL A 140 15.17 8.02 11.92
C VAL A 140 16.00 8.63 10.78
N GLY A 141 16.29 7.86 9.73
CA GLY A 141 17.07 8.33 8.58
C GLY A 141 16.51 9.60 7.93
N ASN A 142 15.19 9.72 7.83
CA ASN A 142 14.52 10.88 7.23
C ASN A 142 14.06 11.94 8.25
N ASN A 143 14.22 11.68 9.55
CA ASN A 143 13.57 12.46 10.61
C ASN A 143 12.06 12.67 10.33
N SER A 144 11.34 11.57 10.13
CA SER A 144 9.92 11.63 9.75
C SER A 144 9.03 12.19 10.87
N CYS A 145 7.97 12.90 10.46
CA CYS A 145 6.99 13.52 11.33
C CYS A 145 5.62 12.84 11.21
N GLY A 146 4.71 13.39 10.40
CA GLY A 146 3.32 12.97 10.28
C GLY A 146 2.28 13.93 10.87
N SER A 147 1.00 13.68 10.64
CA SER A 147 -0.10 14.64 10.87
C SER A 147 -0.21 15.20 12.30
N ASN A 148 0.26 14.45 13.30
CA ASN A 148 0.14 14.77 14.72
C ASN A 148 1.40 15.45 15.32
N SER A 149 2.39 15.83 14.48
CA SER A 149 3.65 16.41 14.97
C SER A 149 3.48 17.72 15.74
N VAL A 150 2.36 18.43 15.55
CA VAL A 150 2.04 19.65 16.32
C VAL A 150 1.93 19.37 17.82
N VAL A 151 1.67 18.12 18.20
CA VAL A 151 1.65 17.63 19.59
C VAL A 151 2.89 16.80 19.90
N TYR A 152 3.29 15.91 19.01
CA TYR A 152 4.29 14.88 19.31
C TYR A 152 5.68 15.13 18.72
N GLY A 153 5.89 16.16 17.90
CA GLY A 153 7.17 16.41 17.24
C GLY A 153 7.52 15.40 16.15
N SER A 154 8.80 15.38 15.76
CA SER A 154 9.38 14.49 14.76
C SER A 154 10.13 13.32 15.41
N THR A 155 10.61 12.39 14.58
CA THR A 155 11.38 11.24 15.08
C THR A 155 12.64 11.66 15.85
N ARG A 156 13.21 12.83 15.57
CA ARG A 156 14.39 13.39 16.24
C ARG A 156 14.16 13.69 17.71
N GLU A 157 13.02 14.28 18.08
CA GLU A 157 12.68 14.56 19.48
C GLU A 157 12.47 13.28 20.29
N HIS A 158 12.19 12.17 19.60
CA HIS A 158 12.00 10.88 20.24
C HIS A 158 13.27 10.02 20.36
N LEU A 159 14.35 10.36 19.63
CA LEU A 159 15.55 9.53 19.55
C LEU A 159 16.48 9.76 20.73
N LEU A 160 16.53 8.79 21.65
CA LEU A 160 17.34 8.88 22.87
C LEU A 160 18.76 8.35 22.68
N GLU A 161 18.88 7.18 22.06
CA GLU A 161 20.16 6.47 21.89
C GLU A 161 20.13 5.60 20.63
N VAL A 162 21.29 5.44 19.99
CA VAL A 162 21.48 4.47 18.92
C VAL A 162 22.72 3.62 19.14
N LYS A 163 22.64 2.35 18.79
CA LYS A 163 23.80 1.49 18.52
C LYS A 163 24.03 1.46 17.02
N ALA A 164 25.26 1.72 16.61
CA ALA A 164 25.62 1.85 15.21
C ALA A 164 27.00 1.26 14.90
N ILE A 165 27.26 1.05 13.62
CA ILE A 165 28.57 0.68 13.08
C ILE A 165 29.07 1.84 12.22
N LEU A 166 30.27 2.34 12.52
CA LEU A 166 30.91 3.44 11.79
C LEU A 166 31.57 2.96 10.50
N SER A 167 32.02 3.90 9.65
CA SER A 167 32.54 3.58 8.32
C SER A 167 33.81 2.74 8.36
N ASP A 168 34.54 2.75 9.48
CA ASP A 168 35.72 1.93 9.70
C ASP A 168 35.39 0.49 10.18
N GLY A 169 34.13 0.21 10.49
CA GLY A 169 33.64 -1.07 11.00
C GLY A 169 33.56 -1.18 12.52
N SER A 170 33.92 -0.12 13.27
CA SER A 170 33.84 -0.07 14.72
C SER A 170 32.39 0.08 15.22
N ASP A 171 32.08 -0.53 16.36
CA ASP A 171 30.79 -0.35 17.04
C ASP A 171 30.80 0.92 17.89
N VAL A 172 29.67 1.64 17.92
CA VAL A 172 29.51 2.83 18.73
C VAL A 172 28.11 2.88 19.34
N VAL A 173 28.02 3.54 20.50
CA VAL A 173 26.75 3.94 21.11
C VAL A 173 26.74 5.45 21.28
N PHE A 174 25.75 6.10 20.68
CA PHE A 174 25.51 7.52 20.84
C PHE A 174 24.26 7.74 21.70
N ASN A 175 24.42 8.49 22.79
CA ASN A 175 23.37 8.87 23.72
C ASN A 175 23.65 10.27 24.28
N SER A 176 22.79 10.72 25.19
CA SER A 176 22.95 12.00 25.89
C SER A 176 24.16 11.94 26.82
N ILE A 177 25.07 12.90 26.69
CA ILE A 177 26.27 13.02 27.51
C ILE A 177 26.42 14.44 28.07
N SER A 178 26.89 14.53 29.32
CA SER A 178 27.17 15.81 29.96
C SER A 178 28.32 16.57 29.28
N ALA A 179 28.44 17.87 29.53
CA ALA A 179 29.54 18.68 29.02
C ALA A 179 30.92 18.12 29.42
N ASP A 180 31.07 17.64 30.65
CA ASP A 180 32.32 17.04 31.14
C ASP A 180 32.63 15.72 30.42
N GLU A 181 31.62 14.88 30.21
CA GLU A 181 31.79 13.64 29.44
C GLU A 181 32.13 13.95 27.97
N PHE A 182 31.48 14.93 27.36
CA PHE A 182 31.79 15.39 26.00
C PHE A 182 33.26 15.80 25.87
N HIS A 183 33.76 16.61 26.81
CA HIS A 183 35.17 16.99 26.83
C HIS A 183 36.08 15.79 27.07
N ALA A 184 35.73 14.87 27.97
CA ALA A 184 36.48 13.64 28.20
C ALA A 184 36.56 12.76 26.94
N ARG A 185 35.48 12.64 26.15
CA ARG A 185 35.50 11.92 24.86
C ARG A 185 36.41 12.58 23.84
N CYS A 186 36.47 13.92 23.81
CA CYS A 186 37.38 14.64 22.92
C CYS A 186 38.87 14.46 23.29
N GLU A 187 39.18 14.31 24.57
CA GLU A 187 40.55 14.23 25.10
C GLU A 187 41.09 12.79 25.21
N ARG A 188 40.32 11.76 24.80
CA ARG A 188 40.80 10.37 24.77
C ARG A 188 42.08 10.26 23.94
N ASN A 189 43.13 9.66 24.48
CA ASN A 189 44.38 9.44 23.74
C ASN A 189 44.30 8.19 22.84
N ASP A 190 43.26 8.13 22.00
CA ASP A 190 43.11 7.15 20.94
C ASP A 190 42.90 7.86 19.59
N ASN A 191 43.10 7.11 18.51
CA ASN A 191 42.84 7.56 17.13
C ASN A 191 41.59 6.86 16.58
N SER A 192 40.61 6.55 17.43
CA SER A 192 39.36 5.96 16.97
C SER A 192 38.57 6.96 16.12
N LEU A 193 37.75 6.45 15.21
CA LEU A 193 36.86 7.28 14.42
C LEU A 193 35.84 8.01 15.32
N GLU A 194 35.35 7.36 16.38
CA GLU A 194 34.48 7.98 17.39
C GLU A 194 35.15 9.24 18.01
N THR A 195 36.36 9.11 18.54
CA THR A 195 37.07 10.25 19.15
C THR A 195 37.30 11.37 18.12
N THR A 196 37.58 11.01 16.87
CA THR A 196 37.79 11.98 15.78
C THR A 196 36.51 12.78 15.50
N VAL A 197 35.33 12.15 15.44
CA VAL A 197 34.07 12.87 15.21
C VAL A 197 33.73 13.81 16.37
N TYR A 198 33.98 13.43 17.63
CA TYR A 198 33.80 14.33 18.78
C TYR A 198 34.72 15.56 18.71
N ARG A 199 36.01 15.36 18.42
CA ARG A 199 36.99 16.45 18.27
C ARG A 199 36.63 17.41 17.15
N GLN A 200 36.16 16.87 16.02
CA GLN A 200 35.73 17.68 14.89
C GLN A 200 34.54 18.56 15.27
N VAL A 201 33.50 18.00 15.88
CA VAL A 201 32.31 18.77 16.25
C VAL A 201 32.62 19.81 17.32
N ARG A 202 33.50 19.50 18.27
CA ARG A 202 34.03 20.50 19.22
C ARG A 202 34.66 21.69 18.51
N THR A 203 35.47 21.43 17.47
CA THR A 203 36.16 22.48 16.70
C THR A 203 35.17 23.29 15.87
N LEU A 204 34.24 22.61 15.20
CA LEU A 204 33.25 23.21 14.31
C LEU A 204 32.29 24.13 15.07
N LEU A 205 31.68 23.61 16.13
CA LEU A 205 30.66 24.32 16.91
C LEU A 205 31.25 25.20 18.03
N GLY A 206 32.51 24.98 18.44
CA GLY A 206 33.21 25.86 19.38
C GLY A 206 33.71 27.17 18.76
N ASN A 207 33.73 27.28 17.43
CA ASN A 207 34.15 28.49 16.72
C ASN A 207 33.01 29.51 16.64
N HIS A 208 33.16 30.67 17.29
CA HIS A 208 32.14 31.73 17.33
C HIS A 208 31.63 32.17 15.95
N SER A 209 32.53 32.33 14.98
CA SER A 209 32.15 32.73 13.62
C SER A 209 31.32 31.66 12.90
N ASN A 210 31.52 30.38 13.21
CA ASN A 210 30.66 29.32 12.70
C ASN A 210 29.29 29.35 13.39
N GLN A 211 29.24 29.61 14.70
CA GLN A 211 27.98 29.70 15.42
C GLN A 211 27.06 30.80 14.88
N GLU A 212 27.60 32.00 14.64
CA GLU A 212 26.85 33.13 14.05
C GLU A 212 26.37 32.81 12.64
N GLU A 213 27.22 32.17 11.82
CA GLU A 213 26.87 31.77 10.45
C GLU A 213 25.73 30.76 10.43
N ILE A 214 25.80 29.74 11.28
CA ILE A 214 24.77 28.70 11.38
C ILE A 214 23.43 29.33 11.77
N ARG A 215 23.40 30.16 12.83
CA ARG A 215 22.17 30.82 13.28
C ARG A 215 21.57 31.78 12.26
N ARG A 216 22.40 32.42 11.43
CA ARG A 216 21.96 33.37 10.42
C ARG A 216 21.36 32.70 9.19
N GLU A 217 21.96 31.61 8.72
CA GLU A 217 21.62 31.03 7.42
C GLU A 217 20.62 29.87 7.50
N PHE A 218 20.58 29.12 8.60
CA PHE A 218 19.63 28.01 8.77
C PHE A 218 18.17 28.52 8.91
N PRO A 219 17.16 27.64 8.68
CA PRO A 219 15.76 28.02 8.78
C PRO A 219 15.36 28.60 10.15
N LYS A 220 14.30 29.41 10.18
CA LYS A 220 13.79 30.04 11.41
C LYS A 220 13.56 29.01 12.54
N PRO A 221 13.99 29.28 13.78
CA PRO A 221 13.73 28.40 14.94
C PRO A 221 12.26 28.08 15.23
N SER A 222 11.34 28.94 14.79
CA SER A 222 9.89 28.71 14.89
C SER A 222 9.38 27.57 14.00
N ILE A 223 10.12 27.23 12.94
CA ILE A 223 9.81 26.12 12.05
C ILE A 223 10.34 24.84 12.68
N THR A 224 9.43 24.07 13.29
CA THR A 224 9.77 22.85 14.03
C THR A 224 10.01 21.65 13.10
N ARG A 225 9.32 21.57 11.96
CA ARG A 225 9.60 20.58 10.91
C ARG A 225 10.69 21.10 9.98
N ARG A 226 11.92 20.67 10.21
CA ARG A 226 13.04 21.02 9.33
C ARG A 226 14.12 19.95 9.28
N ASN A 227 14.52 19.64 8.06
CA ASN A 227 15.68 18.86 7.66
C ASN A 227 16.34 19.65 6.53
N THR A 228 17.55 20.13 6.76
CA THR A 228 18.28 20.91 5.75
C THR A 228 19.75 20.58 5.89
N GLY A 229 20.13 19.48 5.27
CA GLY A 229 21.38 18.79 5.53
C GLY A 229 21.45 18.25 6.96
N TYR A 230 22.66 18.21 7.52
CA TYR A 230 22.84 17.76 8.90
C TYR A 230 22.44 18.86 9.89
N ALA A 231 21.69 18.49 10.92
CA ALA A 231 21.16 19.41 11.93
C ALA A 231 22.22 19.92 12.93
N VAL A 232 23.27 20.56 12.40
CA VAL A 232 24.33 21.21 13.19
C VAL A 232 23.80 22.43 13.94
N ASP A 233 22.73 23.05 13.45
CA ASP A 233 21.99 24.13 14.12
C ASP A 233 21.33 23.64 15.42
N LEU A 234 20.76 22.43 15.42
CA LEU A 234 20.18 21.85 16.62
C LEU A 234 21.25 21.36 17.60
N LEU A 235 22.37 20.80 17.09
CA LEU A 235 23.51 20.44 17.95
C LEU A 235 24.17 21.68 18.58
N LEU A 236 24.24 22.80 17.85
CA LEU A 236 24.77 24.06 18.37
C LEU A 236 24.00 24.53 19.60
N GLU A 237 22.70 24.27 19.64
CA GLU A 237 21.80 24.64 20.73
C GLU A 237 21.79 23.60 21.88
N THR A 238 22.91 22.90 22.11
CA THR A 238 23.15 21.99 23.25
C THR A 238 24.41 22.39 24.03
N ALA A 239 24.53 21.94 25.28
CA ALA A 239 25.75 22.08 26.06
C ALA A 239 26.86 21.15 25.48
N PRO A 240 28.14 21.58 25.41
CA PRO A 240 28.70 22.82 25.97
C PRO A 240 28.64 24.05 25.04
N PHE A 241 28.08 23.95 23.83
CA PHE A 241 28.16 25.02 22.82
C PHE A 241 27.25 26.21 23.12
N THR A 242 26.08 25.94 23.70
CA THR A 242 25.17 26.97 24.21
C THR A 242 24.87 26.70 25.68
N ALA A 243 25.27 27.63 26.55
CA ALA A 243 25.13 27.48 28.00
C ALA A 243 23.65 27.40 28.44
N GLY A 244 23.35 26.52 29.40
CA GLY A 244 22.00 26.35 29.96
C GLY A 244 21.03 25.57 29.07
N LYS A 245 21.50 25.01 27.96
CA LYS A 245 20.73 24.09 27.11
C LYS A 245 20.90 22.65 27.57
N GLU A 246 20.17 21.74 26.93
CA GLU A 246 20.22 20.30 27.16
C GLU A 246 21.61 19.70 26.85
N ASP A 247 21.87 18.52 27.39
CA ASP A 247 23.10 17.76 27.18
C ASP A 247 23.33 17.40 25.70
N PHE A 248 24.60 17.24 25.34
CA PHE A 248 24.99 16.90 23.98
C PHE A 248 24.50 15.50 23.62
N ASN A 249 23.88 15.34 22.45
CA ASN A 249 23.53 14.02 21.93
C ASN A 249 23.62 13.96 20.41
N PHE A 250 24.49 13.10 19.88
CA PHE A 250 24.62 12.88 18.42
C PHE A 250 23.36 12.33 17.77
N CYS A 251 22.39 11.79 18.52
CA CYS A 251 21.07 11.42 17.98
C CYS A 251 20.38 12.60 17.28
N LYS A 252 20.59 13.83 17.76
CA LYS A 252 20.10 15.05 17.10
C LYS A 252 20.74 15.30 15.74
N LEU A 253 21.85 14.67 15.38
CA LEU A 253 22.46 14.76 14.05
C LEU A 253 22.10 13.55 13.19
N ILE A 254 22.07 12.36 13.81
CA ILE A 254 21.81 11.08 13.16
C ILE A 254 20.38 11.00 12.62
N ALA A 255 19.40 11.53 13.35
CA ALA A 255 18.07 11.72 12.80
C ALA A 255 18.15 12.67 11.59
N GLY A 256 17.65 12.27 10.42
CA GLY A 256 17.78 13.05 9.19
C GLY A 256 19.12 12.89 8.47
N SER A 257 20.02 12.01 8.92
CA SER A 257 21.31 11.76 8.25
C SER A 257 21.23 10.84 7.03
N GLU A 258 20.06 10.26 6.75
CA GLU A 258 19.80 9.43 5.56
C GLU A 258 20.77 8.26 5.37
N GLY A 259 21.36 7.75 6.46
CA GLY A 259 22.33 6.66 6.42
C GLY A 259 23.68 7.04 5.81
N THR A 260 24.03 8.33 5.78
CA THR A 260 25.33 8.81 5.28
C THR A 260 26.41 8.80 6.35
N LEU A 261 26.07 8.76 7.65
CA LEU A 261 27.04 8.91 8.73
C LEU A 261 27.40 7.59 9.42
N ALA A 262 26.41 6.72 9.64
CA ALA A 262 26.60 5.43 10.31
C ALA A 262 25.51 4.42 9.93
N PHE A 263 25.77 3.14 10.15
CA PHE A 263 24.79 2.08 9.96
C PHE A 263 24.14 1.71 11.30
N LEU A 264 22.84 1.99 11.47
CA LEU A 264 22.13 1.75 12.73
C LEU A 264 21.71 0.27 12.87
N THR A 265 21.90 -0.31 14.06
CA THR A 265 21.48 -1.69 14.37
C THR A 265 20.46 -1.77 15.51
N GLU A 266 20.48 -0.83 16.44
CA GLU A 266 19.49 -0.69 17.52
C GLU A 266 19.16 0.79 17.78
N ILE A 267 17.90 1.06 18.12
CA ILE A 267 17.35 2.40 18.26
C ILE A 267 16.52 2.44 19.56
N LYS A 268 16.86 3.34 20.47
CA LYS A 268 16.10 3.61 21.70
C LYS A 268 15.27 4.89 21.51
N LEU A 269 13.97 4.76 21.65
CA LEU A 269 12.99 5.83 21.49
C LEU A 269 12.27 6.08 22.80
N ASN A 270 12.03 7.34 23.16
CA ASN A 270 11.00 7.61 24.17
C ASN A 270 9.60 7.33 23.59
N VAL A 271 8.63 7.07 24.46
CA VAL A 271 7.24 6.84 24.09
C VAL A 271 6.33 7.75 24.91
N SER A 272 5.22 8.18 24.29
CA SER A 272 4.22 9.04 24.91
C SER A 272 3.09 8.19 25.50
N PRO A 273 2.35 8.70 26.50
CA PRO A 273 1.08 8.10 26.90
C PRO A 273 0.11 7.99 25.72
N LEU A 274 -0.83 7.05 25.79
CA LEU A 274 -1.91 6.96 24.81
C LEU A 274 -2.66 8.31 24.70
N PRO A 275 -3.07 8.71 23.47
CA PRO A 275 -3.85 9.92 23.29
C PRO A 275 -5.19 9.86 24.04
N PRO A 276 -5.82 11.02 24.32
CA PRO A 276 -7.15 11.07 24.91
C PRO A 276 -8.18 10.24 24.13
N LYS A 277 -9.22 9.77 24.83
CA LYS A 277 -10.16 8.77 24.29
C LYS A 277 -11.07 9.30 23.19
N GLU A 278 -11.50 10.56 23.30
CA GLU A 278 -12.45 11.15 22.37
C GLU A 278 -11.70 11.97 21.32
N THR A 279 -12.09 11.77 20.06
CA THR A 279 -11.57 12.48 18.90
C THR A 279 -12.73 13.03 18.08
N GLY A 280 -12.65 14.30 17.68
CA GLY A 280 -13.60 14.91 16.76
C GLY A 280 -12.90 15.76 15.71
N LEU A 281 -13.49 15.78 14.51
CA LEU A 281 -12.98 16.51 13.35
C LEU A 281 -13.95 17.60 12.95
N VAL A 282 -13.47 18.85 12.83
CA VAL A 282 -14.18 19.93 12.15
C VAL A 282 -13.65 19.99 10.72
N CYS A 283 -14.45 19.61 9.73
CA CYS A 283 -14.04 19.62 8.31
C CYS A 283 -14.56 20.88 7.61
N ILE A 284 -13.79 21.96 7.69
CA ILE A 284 -14.21 23.29 7.25
C ILE A 284 -14.07 23.43 5.73
N HIS A 285 -15.14 23.80 5.04
CA HIS A 285 -15.15 23.96 3.58
C HIS A 285 -14.90 25.41 3.17
N PHE A 286 -14.05 25.62 2.17
CA PHE A 286 -13.64 26.92 1.64
C PHE A 286 -13.77 26.99 0.12
N ASN A 287 -13.86 28.21 -0.41
CA ASN A 287 -13.89 28.44 -1.85
C ASN A 287 -12.49 28.41 -2.45
N THR A 288 -11.46 28.73 -1.67
CA THR A 288 -10.07 28.77 -2.13
C THR A 288 -9.09 28.20 -1.11
N VAL A 289 -7.90 27.80 -1.57
CA VAL A 289 -6.81 27.38 -0.70
C VAL A 289 -6.33 28.54 0.21
N ASP A 290 -6.28 29.78 -0.29
CA ASP A 290 -5.86 30.95 0.51
C ASP A 290 -6.77 31.17 1.73
N GLU A 291 -8.10 31.05 1.57
CA GLU A 291 -9.05 31.11 2.69
C GLU A 291 -8.75 30.05 3.76
N SER A 292 -8.47 28.81 3.33
CA SER A 292 -8.18 27.70 4.25
C SER A 292 -6.90 27.92 5.06
N LEU A 293 -5.87 28.53 4.47
CA LEU A 293 -4.60 28.80 5.13
C LEU A 293 -4.72 29.96 6.13
N ARG A 294 -5.54 30.98 5.84
CA ARG A 294 -5.88 32.02 6.81
C ARG A 294 -6.68 31.46 7.99
N ALA A 295 -7.63 30.57 7.69
CA ALA A 295 -8.40 29.88 8.72
C ALA A 295 -7.51 29.00 9.61
N ASN A 296 -6.47 28.38 9.06
CA ASN A 296 -5.50 27.59 9.82
C ASN A 296 -4.80 28.41 10.91
N ILE A 297 -4.43 29.66 10.65
CA ILE A 297 -3.83 30.56 11.67
C ILE A 297 -4.79 30.73 12.86
N ILE A 298 -6.08 30.89 12.59
CA ILE A 298 -7.12 30.96 13.64
C ILE A 298 -7.24 29.61 14.36
N ALA A 299 -7.34 28.50 13.61
CA ALA A 299 -7.48 27.16 14.16
C ALA A 299 -6.33 26.81 15.13
N MET A 300 -5.10 27.21 14.82
CA MET A 300 -3.93 26.94 15.67
C MET A 300 -4.00 27.60 17.04
N LYS A 301 -4.74 28.71 17.21
CA LYS A 301 -4.99 29.32 18.54
C LYS A 301 -5.72 28.38 19.50
N TYR A 302 -6.49 27.43 18.96
CA TYR A 302 -7.28 26.46 19.71
C TYR A 302 -6.53 25.15 20.03
N LYS A 303 -5.22 25.07 19.71
CA LYS A 303 -4.35 23.93 20.00
C LYS A 303 -4.95 22.60 19.51
N PRO A 304 -5.19 22.45 18.20
CA PRO A 304 -5.66 21.20 17.63
C PRO A 304 -4.59 20.12 17.73
N SER A 305 -5.01 18.86 17.66
CA SER A 305 -4.12 17.70 17.59
C SER A 305 -3.57 17.47 16.17
N ALA A 306 -4.31 17.92 15.15
CA ALA A 306 -3.88 17.96 13.75
C ALA A 306 -4.67 19.06 13.00
N SER A 307 -4.09 19.60 11.93
CA SER A 307 -4.77 20.53 11.01
C SER A 307 -4.28 20.26 9.60
N GLU A 308 -5.13 19.67 8.77
CA GLU A 308 -4.76 19.06 7.49
C GLU A 308 -5.57 19.64 6.32
N LEU A 309 -4.89 20.00 5.23
CA LEU A 309 -5.51 20.54 4.04
C LEU A 309 -5.77 19.45 2.98
N ILE A 310 -6.96 19.47 2.39
CA ILE A 310 -7.34 18.69 1.21
C ILE A 310 -7.86 19.67 0.15
N ASP A 311 -7.23 19.73 -1.02
CA ASP A 311 -7.67 20.60 -2.10
C ASP A 311 -8.75 19.96 -3.01
N HIS A 312 -9.26 20.77 -3.93
CA HIS A 312 -10.19 20.35 -4.97
C HIS A 312 -9.66 19.18 -5.82
N PHE A 313 -8.38 19.20 -6.23
CA PHE A 313 -7.85 18.16 -7.13
C PHE A 313 -7.86 16.77 -6.49
N ILE A 314 -7.47 16.65 -5.21
CA ILE A 314 -7.59 15.38 -4.48
C ILE A 314 -9.05 14.97 -4.38
N LEU A 315 -9.94 15.92 -4.08
CA LEU A 315 -11.38 15.62 -3.98
C LEU A 315 -11.94 15.10 -5.31
N GLU A 316 -11.54 15.65 -6.45
CA GLU A 316 -11.92 15.10 -7.76
C GLU A 316 -11.40 13.67 -7.95
N CYS A 317 -10.12 13.40 -7.66
CA CYS A 317 -9.56 12.05 -7.80
C CYS A 317 -10.26 11.00 -6.93
N THR A 318 -10.92 11.39 -5.84
CA THR A 318 -11.68 10.46 -4.99
C THR A 318 -13.05 10.09 -5.54
N LYS A 319 -13.63 10.83 -6.51
CA LYS A 319 -14.95 10.56 -7.10
C LYS A 319 -14.97 9.19 -7.81
N ASP A 320 -13.92 8.90 -8.58
CA ASP A 320 -13.80 7.66 -9.37
C ASP A 320 -13.04 6.53 -8.64
N ASN A 321 -12.57 6.78 -7.41
CA ASN A 321 -11.89 5.75 -6.62
C ASN A 321 -12.90 4.87 -5.86
N ILE A 322 -12.82 3.55 -6.04
CA ILE A 322 -13.76 2.57 -5.47
C ILE A 322 -13.89 2.70 -3.94
N GLU A 323 -12.78 2.89 -3.23
CA GLU A 323 -12.81 2.97 -1.77
C GLU A 323 -13.05 4.40 -1.30
N GLN A 324 -12.38 5.39 -1.91
CA GLN A 324 -12.46 6.76 -1.42
C GLN A 324 -13.80 7.43 -1.72
N SER A 325 -14.51 7.05 -2.78
CA SER A 325 -15.88 7.52 -3.04
C SER A 325 -16.83 7.28 -1.86
N LYS A 326 -16.63 6.18 -1.10
CA LYS A 326 -17.40 5.86 0.12
C LYS A 326 -17.02 6.75 1.31
N ASN A 327 -15.81 7.28 1.32
CA ASN A 327 -15.27 8.12 2.40
C ASN A 327 -15.60 9.62 2.23
N ARG A 328 -16.29 10.01 1.15
CA ARG A 328 -16.64 11.41 0.82
C ARG A 328 -17.97 11.91 1.40
N PHE A 329 -18.65 11.16 2.26
CA PHE A 329 -20.02 11.45 2.75
C PHE A 329 -20.18 12.83 3.44
N PHE A 330 -19.08 13.44 3.89
CA PHE A 330 -19.07 14.74 4.56
C PHE A 330 -18.86 15.95 3.62
N VAL A 331 -18.56 15.70 2.34
CA VAL A 331 -18.25 16.76 1.37
C VAL A 331 -19.53 17.40 0.85
N GLN A 332 -19.68 18.72 1.02
CA GLN A 332 -20.81 19.49 0.49
C GLN A 332 -20.40 20.35 -0.72
N GLY A 333 -21.04 20.10 -1.87
CA GLY A 333 -20.77 20.80 -3.12
C GLY A 333 -19.39 20.45 -3.70
N ASP A 334 -18.78 21.40 -4.39
CA ASP A 334 -17.43 21.29 -4.96
C ASP A 334 -16.49 22.32 -4.29
N PRO A 335 -16.05 22.09 -3.03
CA PRO A 335 -15.16 23.01 -2.32
C PRO A 335 -13.83 23.18 -3.07
N GLY A 336 -13.28 24.39 -3.02
CA GLY A 336 -11.91 24.66 -3.46
C GLY A 336 -10.87 24.05 -2.52
N ALA A 337 -11.20 23.98 -1.23
CA ALA A 337 -10.39 23.32 -0.20
C ALA A 337 -11.23 22.90 1.02
N ILE A 338 -10.77 21.88 1.73
CA ILE A 338 -11.26 21.48 3.05
C ILE A 338 -10.09 21.48 4.03
N LEU A 339 -10.24 22.20 5.15
CA LEU A 339 -9.33 22.09 6.31
C LEU A 339 -9.94 21.15 7.34
N VAL A 340 -9.26 20.05 7.64
CA VAL A 340 -9.66 19.07 8.65
C VAL A 340 -8.91 19.36 9.95
N VAL A 341 -9.62 19.92 10.93
CA VAL A 341 -9.06 20.26 12.25
C VAL A 341 -9.48 19.20 13.27
N GLU A 342 -8.51 18.55 13.89
CA GLU A 342 -8.73 17.49 14.88
C GLU A 342 -8.56 18.00 16.31
N PHE A 343 -9.47 17.59 17.18
CA PHE A 343 -9.33 17.75 18.61
C PHE A 343 -9.42 16.41 19.32
N CYS A 344 -8.43 16.11 20.15
CA CYS A 344 -8.46 14.99 21.10
C CYS A 344 -8.66 15.51 22.53
N ARG A 345 -9.67 15.00 23.24
CA ARG A 345 -9.99 15.36 24.64
C ARG A 345 -10.50 14.13 25.39
N ASP A 346 -10.69 14.27 26.70
CA ASP A 346 -11.25 13.21 27.53
C ASP A 346 -12.77 13.05 27.36
N THR A 347 -13.46 14.11 26.92
CA THR A 347 -14.92 14.11 26.74
C THR A 347 -15.33 14.70 25.39
N ARG A 348 -16.44 14.19 24.86
CA ARG A 348 -17.06 14.66 23.62
C ARG A 348 -17.62 16.08 23.74
N ASP A 349 -18.12 16.44 24.92
CA ASP A 349 -18.65 17.79 25.20
C ASP A 349 -17.54 18.83 25.12
N GLY A 350 -16.34 18.52 25.65
CA GLY A 350 -15.19 19.41 25.55
C GLY A 350 -14.73 19.64 24.09
N ILE A 351 -14.88 18.64 23.21
CA ILE A 351 -14.62 18.79 21.78
C ILE A 351 -15.70 19.66 21.11
N THR A 352 -16.96 19.46 21.48
CA THR A 352 -18.08 20.22 20.92
C THR A 352 -17.99 21.70 21.30
N GLU A 353 -17.64 22.00 22.54
CA GLU A 353 -17.45 23.38 23.01
C GLU A 353 -16.34 24.10 22.25
N ILE A 354 -15.14 23.51 22.18
CA ILE A 354 -14.00 24.13 21.50
C ILE A 354 -14.24 24.25 19.98
N ALA A 355 -14.90 23.26 19.37
CA ALA A 355 -15.28 23.31 17.96
C ALA A 355 -16.26 24.46 17.68
N ASN A 356 -17.28 24.67 18.54
CA ASN A 356 -18.23 25.76 18.40
C ASN A 356 -17.55 27.14 18.53
N GLN A 357 -16.58 27.28 19.45
CA GLN A 357 -15.81 28.52 19.58
C GLN A 357 -14.98 28.81 18.32
N LEU A 358 -14.28 27.80 17.78
CA LEU A 358 -13.54 27.91 16.52
C LEU A 358 -14.46 28.31 15.37
N ILE A 359 -15.60 27.62 15.21
CA ILE A 359 -16.57 27.90 14.14
C ILE A 359 -17.10 29.34 14.24
N ALA A 360 -17.39 29.82 15.46
CA ALA A 360 -17.86 31.19 15.66
C ALA A 360 -16.80 32.25 15.28
N GLU A 361 -15.52 32.05 15.63
CA GLU A 361 -14.45 32.97 15.24
C GLU A 361 -14.24 32.97 13.72
N LEU A 362 -14.28 31.79 13.07
CA LEU A 362 -14.18 31.68 11.61
C LEU A 362 -15.34 32.37 10.89
N GLN A 363 -16.57 32.18 11.37
CA GLN A 363 -17.74 32.87 10.82
C GLN A 363 -17.65 34.39 11.00
N ALA A 364 -17.19 34.86 12.16
CA ALA A 364 -16.96 36.28 12.40
C ALA A 364 -15.87 36.87 11.47
N ALA A 365 -14.88 36.07 11.09
CA ALA A 365 -13.85 36.41 10.12
C ALA A 365 -14.29 36.28 8.66
N GLY A 366 -15.52 35.78 8.40
CA GLY A 366 -16.02 35.52 7.04
C GLY A 366 -15.32 34.36 6.32
N LEU A 367 -14.77 33.39 7.07
CA LEU A 367 -14.01 32.26 6.55
C LEU A 367 -14.79 30.95 6.66
N GLY A 368 -14.94 30.28 5.52
CA GLY A 368 -15.61 28.98 5.41
C GLY A 368 -17.12 29.08 5.28
N TYR A 369 -17.74 28.09 4.63
CA TYR A 369 -19.18 28.08 4.36
C TYR A 369 -19.92 26.82 4.88
N HIS A 370 -19.18 25.76 5.24
CA HIS A 370 -19.75 24.53 5.82
C HIS A 370 -18.78 23.93 6.85
N PHE A 371 -19.32 23.49 7.99
CA PHE A 371 -18.54 23.13 9.20
C PHE A 371 -19.04 21.83 9.88
N PRO A 372 -19.05 20.67 9.18
CA PRO A 372 -19.43 19.41 9.79
C PRO A 372 -18.46 19.02 10.91
N LEU A 373 -19.02 18.71 12.08
CA LEU A 373 -18.31 18.15 13.22
C LEU A 373 -18.61 16.63 13.31
N LEU A 374 -17.57 15.82 13.20
CA LEU A 374 -17.68 14.36 13.04
C LEU A 374 -16.92 13.62 14.14
N PHE A 375 -17.39 12.42 14.49
CA PHE A 375 -16.89 11.61 15.61
C PHE A 375 -16.84 10.12 15.26
N GLY A 376 -16.13 9.34 16.07
CA GLY A 376 -16.17 7.87 16.00
C GLY A 376 -15.61 7.31 14.68
N ASP A 377 -16.28 6.31 14.09
CA ASP A 377 -15.78 5.66 12.87
C ASP A 377 -15.76 6.58 11.64
N ASP A 378 -16.49 7.69 11.66
CA ASP A 378 -16.49 8.67 10.58
C ASP A 378 -15.15 9.42 10.49
N THR A 379 -14.46 9.66 11.61
CA THR A 379 -13.13 10.29 11.60
C THR A 379 -12.10 9.41 10.89
N LYS A 380 -12.18 8.09 11.09
CA LYS A 380 -11.32 7.11 10.42
C LYS A 380 -11.49 7.12 8.90
N LYS A 381 -12.71 7.29 8.40
CA LYS A 381 -12.98 7.40 6.95
C LYS A 381 -12.34 8.63 6.35
N ILE A 382 -12.44 9.78 7.03
CA ILE A 382 -11.82 11.04 6.61
C ILE A 382 -10.30 10.90 6.57
N TRP A 383 -9.70 10.34 7.63
CA TRP A 383 -8.26 10.11 7.67
C TRP A 383 -7.79 9.11 6.61
N THR A 384 -8.61 8.09 6.31
CA THR A 384 -8.34 7.15 5.21
C THR A 384 -8.32 7.88 3.85
N LEU A 385 -9.25 8.81 3.63
CA LEU A 385 -9.29 9.65 2.43
C LEU A 385 -8.06 10.58 2.35
N ARG A 386 -7.74 11.31 3.43
CA ARG A 386 -6.58 12.21 3.48
C ARG A 386 -5.25 11.48 3.24
N LYS A 387 -5.07 10.28 3.83
CA LYS A 387 -3.88 9.44 3.65
C LYS A 387 -3.76 8.87 2.22
N ALA A 388 -4.88 8.70 1.51
CA ALA A 388 -4.89 8.19 0.14
C ALA A 388 -4.44 9.24 -0.92
N GLY A 389 -4.45 10.53 -0.58
CA GLY A 389 -4.17 11.65 -1.49
C GLY A 389 -3.02 11.42 -2.46
N LEU A 390 -1.84 11.07 -1.93
CA LEU A 390 -0.64 10.83 -2.74
C LEU A 390 -0.84 9.75 -3.83
N GLY A 391 -1.40 8.60 -3.47
CA GLY A 391 -1.55 7.51 -4.43
C GLY A 391 -2.67 7.76 -5.45
N LEU A 392 -3.68 8.56 -5.09
CA LEU A 392 -4.75 9.00 -5.99
C LEU A 392 -4.22 9.84 -7.15
N LEU A 393 -3.23 10.71 -6.90
CA LEU A 393 -2.61 11.55 -7.93
C LEU A 393 -1.87 10.76 -9.00
N SER A 394 -1.54 9.50 -8.73
CA SER A 394 -0.90 8.62 -9.73
C SER A 394 -1.88 8.10 -10.79
N ASN A 395 -3.20 8.31 -10.58
CA ASN A 395 -4.26 7.84 -11.47
C ASN A 395 -4.52 8.77 -12.66
N LEU A 396 -3.91 9.95 -12.73
CA LEU A 396 -4.04 10.87 -13.88
C LEU A 396 -3.71 10.12 -15.18
N PRO A 397 -4.59 10.10 -16.20
CA PRO A 397 -4.34 9.38 -17.45
C PRO A 397 -3.21 10.02 -18.25
N GLY A 398 -2.57 9.24 -19.14
CA GLY A 398 -1.48 9.73 -19.99
C GLY A 398 -0.08 9.76 -19.32
N ASP A 399 0.84 10.47 -19.96
CA ASP A 399 2.26 10.60 -19.55
C ASP A 399 2.53 11.81 -18.65
N GLU A 400 1.63 12.80 -18.65
CA GLU A 400 1.63 13.90 -17.70
C GLU A 400 1.19 13.39 -16.32
N LYS A 401 2.04 13.61 -15.31
CA LYS A 401 1.78 13.15 -13.95
C LYS A 401 2.00 14.27 -12.96
N ALA A 402 1.31 14.20 -11.82
CA ALA A 402 1.60 15.03 -10.66
C ALA A 402 2.95 14.59 -10.05
N VAL A 403 4.02 15.30 -10.41
CA VAL A 403 5.40 14.92 -10.10
C VAL A 403 5.85 15.48 -8.74
N PRO A 404 6.67 14.73 -7.99
CA PRO A 404 7.16 15.16 -6.69
C PRO A 404 8.31 16.17 -6.83
N VAL A 405 8.02 17.42 -7.20
CA VAL A 405 9.05 18.49 -7.23
C VAL A 405 9.14 19.17 -5.87
N ILE A 406 8.02 19.70 -5.37
CA ILE A 406 7.95 20.59 -4.19
C ILE A 406 7.14 19.90 -3.11
N GLU A 407 7.60 18.73 -2.70
CA GLU A 407 6.80 17.86 -1.84
C GLU A 407 6.91 18.10 -0.35
N ASP A 408 7.71 19.06 0.14
CA ASP A 408 8.12 18.99 1.55
C ASP A 408 8.58 20.33 2.13
N THR A 409 8.06 21.44 1.59
CA THR A 409 8.52 22.75 2.04
C THR A 409 7.83 23.12 3.35
N ALA A 410 8.63 23.49 4.36
CA ALA A 410 8.14 23.94 5.65
C ALA A 410 8.43 25.43 5.85
N ILE A 411 7.38 26.20 6.07
CA ILE A 411 7.39 27.66 6.24
C ILE A 411 6.68 27.98 7.57
N ASP A 412 6.99 29.12 8.17
CA ASP A 412 6.27 29.59 9.37
C ASP A 412 4.77 29.75 9.06
N ILE A 413 3.90 29.32 9.99
CA ILE A 413 2.43 29.32 9.79
C ILE A 413 1.88 30.73 9.51
N ASP A 414 2.52 31.77 10.04
CA ASP A 414 2.10 33.15 9.82
C ASP A 414 2.48 33.65 8.41
N ASP A 415 3.52 33.07 7.81
CA ASP A 415 4.00 33.39 6.47
C ASP A 415 3.31 32.55 5.37
N LEU A 416 2.65 31.45 5.73
CA LEU A 416 2.05 30.46 4.81
C LEU A 416 1.14 31.08 3.72
N PRO A 417 0.18 31.96 4.05
CA PRO A 417 -0.69 32.56 3.04
C PRO A 417 0.07 33.42 2.02
N ALA A 418 1.11 34.14 2.45
CA ALA A 418 1.94 34.94 1.55
C ALA A 418 2.82 34.05 0.66
N TYR A 419 3.44 33.02 1.25
CA TYR A 419 4.24 32.04 0.53
C TYR A 419 3.45 31.35 -0.58
N ILE A 420 2.23 30.88 -0.30
CA ILE A 420 1.39 30.20 -1.32
C ILE A 420 0.95 31.14 -2.44
N ARG A 421 0.75 32.43 -2.15
CA ARG A 421 0.46 33.42 -3.20
C ARG A 421 1.64 33.58 -4.15
N ASP A 422 2.83 33.84 -3.59
CA ASP A 422 4.06 33.98 -4.38
C ASP A 422 4.37 32.69 -5.16
N PHE A 423 4.16 31.53 -4.54
CA PHE A 423 4.32 30.22 -5.15
C PHE A 423 3.41 30.03 -6.37
N ASN A 424 2.11 30.35 -6.23
CA ASN A 424 1.17 30.25 -7.33
C ASN A 424 1.50 31.23 -8.46
N ASP A 425 2.07 32.40 -8.15
CA ASP A 425 2.52 33.36 -9.16
C ASP A 425 3.75 32.87 -9.93
N ILE A 426 4.62 32.05 -9.32
CA ILE A 426 5.68 31.33 -10.04
C ILE A 426 5.07 30.30 -10.99
N LEU A 427 4.14 29.44 -10.53
CA LEU A 427 3.55 28.41 -11.38
C LEU A 427 2.80 28.99 -12.60
N LYS A 428 2.11 30.12 -12.43
CA LYS A 428 1.43 30.83 -13.53
C LYS A 428 2.39 31.26 -14.65
N GLN A 429 3.65 31.59 -14.33
CA GLN A 429 4.64 31.98 -15.35
C GLN A 429 4.98 30.83 -16.29
N TYR A 430 4.79 29.59 -15.84
CA TYR A 430 5.07 28.37 -16.59
C TYR A 430 3.80 27.65 -17.07
N ASP A 431 2.62 28.28 -16.92
CA ASP A 431 1.31 27.69 -17.23
C ASP A 431 1.10 26.32 -16.53
N LEU A 432 1.59 26.20 -15.30
CA LEU A 432 1.49 24.99 -14.49
C LEU A 432 0.36 25.09 -13.48
N HIS A 433 -0.36 23.98 -13.32
CA HIS A 433 -1.23 23.73 -12.18
C HIS A 433 -0.53 22.79 -11.20
N ALA A 434 -0.78 22.98 -9.91
CA ALA A 434 -0.32 22.09 -8.86
C ALA A 434 -1.47 21.66 -7.96
N VAL A 435 -1.32 20.45 -7.45
CA VAL A 435 -2.14 19.92 -6.36
C VAL A 435 -1.56 20.40 -5.04
N HIS A 436 -2.43 20.89 -4.15
CA HIS A 436 -2.11 21.35 -2.81
C HIS A 436 -2.64 20.36 -1.75
N TYR A 437 -1.74 19.80 -0.96
CA TYR A 437 -2.10 19.15 0.29
C TYR A 437 -1.03 19.46 1.33
N ALA A 438 -1.44 19.62 2.58
CA ALA A 438 -0.55 20.21 3.57
C ALA A 438 -0.84 19.68 4.97
N HIS A 439 0.23 19.50 5.72
CA HIS A 439 0.20 19.54 7.18
C HIS A 439 0.14 21.01 7.60
N ALA A 440 -1.02 21.64 7.36
CA ALA A 440 -1.20 23.08 7.51
C ALA A 440 -0.87 23.57 8.92
N GLY A 441 -1.20 22.77 9.94
CA GLY A 441 -0.92 23.11 11.35
C GLY A 441 0.56 23.19 11.71
N SER A 442 1.43 22.55 10.94
CA SER A 442 2.90 22.59 11.12
C SER A 442 3.62 23.44 10.08
N GLY A 443 2.86 24.16 9.24
CA GLY A 443 3.44 25.00 8.19
C GLY A 443 4.10 24.22 7.06
N GLU A 444 3.79 22.94 6.89
CA GLU A 444 4.38 22.10 5.85
C GLU A 444 3.40 21.84 4.71
N ILE A 445 3.89 22.04 3.47
CA ILE A 445 3.09 21.99 2.26
C ILE A 445 3.72 21.02 1.27
N HIS A 446 2.87 20.18 0.68
CA HIS A 446 3.21 19.28 -0.40
C HIS A 446 2.51 19.75 -1.67
N LEU A 447 3.32 20.03 -2.69
CA LEU A 447 2.91 20.64 -3.95
C LEU A 447 3.45 19.82 -5.11
N ARG A 448 2.54 19.34 -5.96
CA ARG A 448 2.88 18.51 -7.12
C ARG A 448 2.39 19.16 -8.41
N PRO A 449 3.27 19.80 -9.19
CA PRO A 449 2.91 20.27 -10.52
C PRO A 449 2.72 19.09 -11.48
N ILE A 450 1.91 19.29 -12.52
CA ILE A 450 1.70 18.30 -13.57
C ILE A 450 2.78 18.49 -14.64
N ILE A 451 3.68 17.51 -14.79
CA ILE A 451 4.82 17.59 -15.73
C ILE A 451 5.01 16.22 -16.42
N ASN A 452 5.35 16.24 -17.70
CA ASN A 452 5.76 15.05 -18.44
C ASN A 452 7.29 14.85 -18.39
N LEU A 453 7.77 14.05 -17.44
CA LEU A 453 9.20 13.75 -17.25
C LEU A 453 9.82 12.89 -18.37
N LYS A 454 9.03 12.35 -19.31
CA LYS A 454 9.54 11.61 -20.46
C LYS A 454 10.05 12.54 -21.56
N THR A 455 9.70 13.83 -21.52
CA THR A 455 10.18 14.84 -22.47
C THR A 455 11.44 15.54 -21.97
N GLU A 456 12.27 16.04 -22.88
CA GLU A 456 13.45 16.86 -22.52
C GLU A 456 13.03 18.16 -21.85
N GLU A 457 11.99 18.82 -22.38
CA GLU A 457 11.42 20.04 -21.80
C GLU A 457 10.90 19.82 -20.38
N GLY A 458 10.08 18.78 -20.15
CA GLY A 458 9.56 18.46 -18.83
C GLY A 458 10.66 18.09 -17.83
N ASN A 459 11.74 17.42 -18.26
CA ASN A 459 12.90 17.16 -17.41
C ASN A 459 13.62 18.46 -16.99
N LEU A 460 13.80 19.41 -17.90
CA LEU A 460 14.41 20.71 -17.59
C LEU A 460 13.51 21.56 -16.70
N LEU A 461 12.20 21.58 -16.99
CA LEU A 461 11.20 22.28 -16.21
C LEU A 461 11.14 21.75 -14.76
N PHE A 462 11.25 20.43 -14.57
CA PHE A 462 11.33 19.78 -13.26
C PHE A 462 12.41 20.39 -12.36
N ARG A 463 13.63 20.61 -12.89
CA ARG A 463 14.72 21.27 -12.15
C ARG A 463 14.47 22.77 -11.98
N LYS A 464 14.05 23.44 -13.04
CA LYS A 464 13.86 24.89 -13.06
C LYS A 464 12.87 25.35 -11.99
N ILE A 465 11.76 24.63 -11.87
CA ILE A 465 10.75 24.89 -10.82
C ILE A 465 11.35 24.66 -9.43
N ALA A 466 12.09 23.57 -9.19
CA ALA A 466 12.71 23.33 -7.89
C ALA A 466 13.70 24.44 -7.48
N GLU A 467 14.49 24.96 -8.41
CA GLU A 467 15.44 26.05 -8.19
C GLU A 467 14.75 27.38 -7.81
N GLU A 468 13.66 27.72 -8.50
CA GLU A 468 12.88 28.92 -8.17
C GLU A 468 12.17 28.80 -6.83
N ILE A 469 11.66 27.61 -6.51
CA ILE A 469 11.06 27.37 -5.20
C ILE A 469 12.11 27.33 -4.09
N ALA A 470 13.31 26.80 -4.31
CA ALA A 470 14.41 26.92 -3.35
C ALA A 470 14.71 28.39 -3.02
N THR A 471 14.70 29.24 -4.04
CA THR A 471 14.86 30.70 -3.88
C THR A 471 13.71 31.30 -3.06
N LEU A 472 12.47 30.88 -3.35
CA LEU A 472 11.29 31.34 -2.62
C LEU A 472 11.33 30.90 -1.15
N VAL A 473 11.63 29.64 -0.87
CA VAL A 473 11.73 29.12 0.51
C VAL A 473 12.81 29.88 1.30
N LYS A 474 13.97 30.17 0.68
CA LYS A 474 15.01 30.98 1.32
C LYS A 474 14.54 32.41 1.62
N LYS A 475 13.75 33.04 0.76
CA LYS A 475 13.14 34.37 1.02
C LYS A 475 12.30 34.40 2.30
N TYR A 476 11.62 33.29 2.63
CA TYR A 476 10.82 33.15 3.85
C TYR A 476 11.60 32.52 5.02
N ASN A 477 12.92 32.32 4.88
CA ASN A 477 13.78 31.61 5.83
C ASN A 477 13.21 30.23 6.23
N GLY A 478 12.61 29.55 5.26
CA GLY A 478 12.00 28.23 5.41
C GLY A 478 12.96 27.06 5.22
N SER A 479 12.41 25.85 5.30
CA SER A 479 13.12 24.60 5.03
C SER A 479 12.60 23.93 3.76
N LEU A 480 13.49 23.37 2.93
CA LEU A 480 13.11 22.63 1.72
C LEU A 480 12.62 21.20 2.01
N SER A 481 12.95 20.68 3.19
CA SER A 481 12.45 19.40 3.67
C SER A 481 11.97 19.53 5.12
N GLY A 482 10.68 19.33 5.36
CA GLY A 482 10.14 19.20 6.71
C GLY A 482 10.22 17.77 7.24
N GLU A 483 9.77 16.76 6.47
CA GLU A 483 9.67 15.37 6.95
C GLU A 483 10.18 14.27 6.00
N HIS A 484 10.36 14.56 4.71
CA HIS A 484 10.70 13.56 3.70
C HIS A 484 12.20 13.36 3.49
N GLY A 485 13.05 14.19 4.09
CA GLY A 485 14.50 14.23 3.91
C GLY A 485 14.94 14.95 2.62
N ASP A 486 16.23 15.22 2.52
CA ASP A 486 16.85 15.91 1.39
C ASP A 486 16.97 15.00 0.15
N GLY A 487 17.62 13.85 0.31
CA GLY A 487 17.92 12.90 -0.76
C GLY A 487 18.51 13.53 -2.04
N ARG A 488 18.24 12.89 -3.18
CA ARG A 488 18.61 13.41 -4.51
C ARG A 488 17.79 14.62 -4.92
N LEU A 489 16.55 14.72 -4.44
CA LEU A 489 15.60 15.74 -4.87
C LEU A 489 16.02 17.14 -4.41
N ARG A 490 16.52 17.26 -3.17
CA ARG A 490 16.79 18.54 -2.53
C ARG A 490 18.26 18.77 -2.23
N GLY A 491 19.07 17.71 -2.21
CA GLY A 491 20.49 17.81 -1.85
C GLY A 491 21.28 18.83 -2.71
N GLU A 492 20.95 18.99 -4.00
CA GLU A 492 21.54 20.02 -4.87
C GLU A 492 21.38 21.44 -4.30
N PHE A 493 20.26 21.73 -3.64
CA PHE A 493 19.89 23.06 -3.18
C PHE A 493 20.26 23.36 -1.73
N ILE A 494 20.84 22.40 -0.98
CA ILE A 494 21.24 22.64 0.41
C ILE A 494 22.23 23.81 0.50
N ARG A 495 23.21 23.87 -0.42
CA ARG A 495 24.17 24.97 -0.51
C ARG A 495 23.49 26.34 -0.64
N GLN A 496 22.43 26.42 -1.44
CA GLN A 496 21.63 27.64 -1.60
C GLN A 496 20.86 27.99 -0.31
N MET A 497 20.39 26.99 0.43
CA MET A 497 19.61 27.20 1.65
C MET A 497 20.45 27.69 2.82
N ILE A 498 21.63 27.11 3.06
CA ILE A 498 22.43 27.40 4.27
C ILE A 498 23.72 28.21 3.98
N GLY A 499 23.98 28.53 2.72
CA GLY A 499 25.17 29.27 2.30
C GLY A 499 26.45 28.42 2.18
N ASP A 500 27.43 28.96 1.46
CA ASP A 500 28.66 28.26 1.07
C ASP A 500 29.52 27.80 2.25
N LYS A 501 29.60 28.63 3.30
CA LYS A 501 30.39 28.35 4.49
C LYS A 501 29.80 27.15 5.23
N ASN A 502 28.51 27.19 5.56
CA ASN A 502 27.86 26.08 6.27
C ASN A 502 27.83 24.80 5.42
N TYR A 503 27.62 24.89 4.11
CA TYR A 503 27.70 23.72 3.24
C TYR A 503 29.09 23.06 3.28
N THR A 504 30.16 23.85 3.29
CA THR A 504 31.53 23.32 3.48
C THR A 504 31.68 22.62 4.84
N LEU A 505 31.13 23.20 5.92
CA LEU A 505 31.13 22.56 7.23
C LEU A 505 30.41 21.19 7.22
N LEU A 506 29.28 21.09 6.50
CA LEU A 506 28.56 19.81 6.35
C LEU A 506 29.37 18.78 5.57
N ARG A 507 30.10 19.22 4.53
CA ARG A 507 31.01 18.34 3.77
C ARG A 507 32.14 17.82 4.64
N ASP A 508 32.82 18.70 5.36
CA ASP A 508 33.90 18.31 6.26
C ASP A 508 33.40 17.32 7.33
N LEU A 509 32.18 17.55 7.86
CA LEU A 509 31.52 16.63 8.77
C LEU A 509 31.35 15.25 8.12
N LYS A 510 30.70 15.16 6.95
CA LYS A 510 30.51 13.89 6.23
C LYS A 510 31.84 13.14 6.04
N TYR A 511 32.88 13.80 5.56
CA TYR A 511 34.17 13.16 5.28
C TYR A 511 34.99 12.83 6.53
N THR A 512 34.63 13.37 7.69
CA THR A 512 35.21 12.91 8.96
C THR A 512 34.51 11.66 9.47
N TRP A 513 33.19 11.59 9.36
CA TRP A 513 32.41 10.40 9.72
C TRP A 513 32.65 9.22 8.77
N ASP A 514 32.89 9.53 7.50
CA ASP A 514 33.07 8.55 6.45
C ASP A 514 34.16 8.97 5.45
N PRO A 515 35.45 8.82 5.82
CA PRO A 515 36.58 9.30 5.02
C PRO A 515 36.69 8.66 3.62
N GLU A 516 36.19 7.44 3.48
CA GLU A 516 36.20 6.70 2.20
C GLU A 516 34.88 6.87 1.42
N ASN A 517 33.93 7.67 1.94
CA ASN A 517 32.61 7.96 1.36
C ASN A 517 31.82 6.69 0.99
N ILE A 518 31.88 5.66 1.84
CA ILE A 518 31.22 4.38 1.60
C ILE A 518 29.74 4.39 1.98
N PHE A 519 29.27 5.26 2.87
CA PHE A 519 27.89 5.29 3.34
C PHE A 519 27.03 6.27 2.54
N ASN A 520 26.08 5.71 1.80
CA ASN A 520 25.06 6.39 1.01
C ASN A 520 25.53 7.70 0.34
N PRO A 521 26.55 7.64 -0.52
CA PRO A 521 27.16 8.84 -1.09
C PRO A 521 26.16 9.64 -1.93
N ASN A 522 26.44 10.94 -2.10
CA ASN A 522 25.76 11.83 -3.06
C ASN A 522 24.28 12.08 -2.73
N LYS A 523 23.96 12.28 -1.44
CA LYS A 523 22.60 12.54 -0.91
C LYS A 523 22.45 13.90 -0.27
N ILE A 524 23.14 14.13 0.84
CA ILE A 524 23.12 15.40 1.56
C ILE A 524 24.26 16.32 1.08
N VAL A 525 25.43 15.73 0.79
CA VAL A 525 26.56 16.46 0.23
C VAL A 525 26.99 15.84 -1.09
N ASP A 526 27.54 16.69 -1.95
CA ASP A 526 28.01 16.34 -3.29
C ASP A 526 26.93 15.67 -4.14
N THR A 527 25.69 16.12 -3.94
CA THR A 527 24.50 15.63 -4.61
C THR A 527 24.49 16.08 -6.08
N PRO A 528 24.30 15.15 -7.04
CA PRO A 528 24.16 15.47 -8.45
C PRO A 528 22.94 16.35 -8.71
N SER A 529 22.88 16.91 -9.92
CA SER A 529 21.71 17.65 -10.39
C SER A 529 20.42 16.84 -10.19
N MET A 530 19.41 17.45 -9.61
CA MET A 530 18.17 16.79 -9.18
C MET A 530 17.32 16.25 -10.33
N ASN A 531 17.54 16.68 -11.58
CA ASN A 531 16.90 16.11 -12.78
C ASN A 531 17.73 15.01 -13.47
N SER A 532 18.81 14.55 -12.85
CA SER A 532 19.59 13.39 -13.31
C SER A 532 19.07 12.08 -12.70
N MET A 533 19.32 10.95 -13.36
CA MET A 533 18.95 9.60 -12.88
C MET A 533 17.45 9.45 -12.55
N LEU A 534 16.57 10.08 -13.34
CA LEU A 534 15.13 9.85 -13.23
C LEU A 534 14.77 8.46 -13.75
N ARG A 535 13.58 7.97 -13.36
CA ARG A 535 13.01 6.70 -13.86
C ARG A 535 12.84 6.67 -15.39
N TYR A 536 12.71 7.84 -16.00
CA TYR A 536 12.51 8.01 -17.43
C TYR A 536 13.77 8.58 -18.07
N THR A 537 14.11 8.08 -19.26
CA THR A 537 15.12 8.70 -20.12
C THR A 537 14.41 9.78 -20.94
N PRO A 538 14.76 11.07 -20.79
CA PRO A 538 14.13 12.14 -21.57
C PRO A 538 14.28 11.90 -23.09
N GLY A 539 13.21 12.11 -23.85
CA GLY A 539 13.18 11.90 -25.31
C GLY A 539 13.02 10.43 -25.75
N GLN A 540 13.04 9.47 -24.83
CA GLN A 540 12.82 8.06 -25.16
C GLN A 540 11.35 7.82 -25.54
N LYS A 541 11.13 7.41 -26.80
CA LYS A 541 9.79 7.03 -27.27
C LYS A 541 9.33 5.74 -26.61
N ALA A 542 8.15 5.76 -26.01
CA ALA A 542 7.50 4.56 -25.50
C ALA A 542 7.17 3.60 -26.66
N PRO A 543 7.41 2.29 -26.51
CA PRO A 543 7.08 1.32 -27.55
C PRO A 543 5.55 1.15 -27.67
N GLU A 544 5.07 0.99 -28.90
CA GLU A 544 3.67 0.63 -29.15
C GLU A 544 3.46 -0.87 -28.86
N LEU A 545 2.68 -1.19 -27.83
CA LEU A 545 2.43 -2.56 -27.39
C LEU A 545 1.01 -2.98 -27.75
N LYS A 546 0.87 -3.98 -28.61
CA LYS A 546 -0.43 -4.57 -28.94
C LYS A 546 -0.94 -5.39 -27.76
N THR A 547 -2.15 -5.10 -27.32
CA THR A 547 -2.78 -5.77 -26.17
C THR A 547 -4.12 -6.41 -26.56
N ILE A 548 -4.54 -7.42 -25.79
CA ILE A 548 -5.85 -8.07 -25.93
C ILE A 548 -6.90 -7.37 -25.07
N PHE A 549 -6.54 -7.02 -23.84
CA PHE A 549 -7.35 -6.11 -23.04
C PHE A 549 -7.27 -4.68 -23.56
N HIS A 550 -8.38 -3.97 -23.49
CA HIS A 550 -8.44 -2.52 -23.59
C HIS A 550 -7.88 -1.90 -22.31
N PHE A 551 -7.01 -0.90 -22.45
CA PHE A 551 -6.62 -0.01 -21.37
C PHE A 551 -7.24 1.37 -21.70
N PRO A 552 -8.39 1.72 -21.11
CA PRO A 552 -9.07 2.98 -21.44
C PRO A 552 -8.18 4.17 -21.06
N GLU A 553 -8.00 5.11 -22.00
CA GLU A 553 -7.25 6.37 -21.79
C GLU A 553 -5.76 6.21 -21.42
N GLN A 554 -5.22 5.00 -21.54
CA GLN A 554 -3.82 4.72 -21.21
C GLN A 554 -3.32 3.46 -21.94
N THR A 555 -2.01 3.28 -21.97
CA THR A 555 -1.38 2.03 -22.45
C THR A 555 -1.16 1.06 -21.28
N ILE A 556 -0.82 -0.20 -21.59
CA ILE A 556 -0.37 -1.16 -20.57
C ILE A 556 0.84 -0.65 -19.77
N LEU A 557 1.76 0.07 -20.43
CA LEU A 557 2.94 0.61 -19.78
C LEU A 557 2.54 1.73 -18.80
N GLN A 558 1.68 2.65 -19.23
CA GLN A 558 1.13 3.70 -18.37
C GLN A 558 0.34 3.11 -17.18
N HIS A 559 -0.38 2.01 -17.39
CA HIS A 559 -1.08 1.31 -16.30
C HIS A 559 -0.10 0.70 -15.27
N ALA A 560 1.04 0.16 -15.73
CA ALA A 560 2.12 -0.27 -14.82
C ALA A 560 2.80 0.93 -14.12
N GLU A 561 2.89 2.07 -14.80
CA GLU A 561 3.45 3.32 -14.27
C GLU A 561 2.60 4.03 -13.21
N GLN A 562 1.31 3.70 -13.10
CA GLN A 562 0.47 4.14 -11.97
C GLN A 562 1.07 3.74 -10.61
N CYS A 563 1.88 2.67 -10.56
CA CYS A 563 2.64 2.33 -9.36
C CYS A 563 3.75 3.35 -9.10
N ASN A 564 3.50 4.27 -8.18
CA ASN A 564 4.48 5.28 -7.75
C ASN A 564 5.61 4.71 -6.86
N GLY A 565 5.40 3.55 -6.22
CA GLY A 565 6.40 2.89 -5.35
C GLY A 565 6.19 3.10 -3.84
N SER A 566 5.07 3.71 -3.43
CA SER A 566 4.66 3.98 -2.04
C SER A 566 4.74 2.77 -1.10
N GLY A 567 4.70 1.56 -1.66
CA GLY A 567 4.88 0.31 -0.93
C GLY A 567 3.64 -0.18 -0.18
N ASP A 568 2.42 0.25 -0.50
CA ASP A 568 1.19 -0.24 0.17
C ASP A 568 1.08 -1.78 0.18
N CYS A 569 1.67 -2.44 -0.82
CA CYS A 569 1.81 -3.88 -0.90
C CYS A 569 2.80 -4.52 0.10
N ARG A 570 3.49 -3.73 0.92
CA ARG A 570 4.43 -4.14 1.96
C ARG A 570 3.86 -4.13 3.38
N LYS A 571 2.58 -3.78 3.55
CA LYS A 571 1.91 -3.95 4.85
C LYS A 571 1.82 -5.43 5.21
N THR A 572 1.78 -5.71 6.51
CA THR A 572 1.65 -7.08 7.03
C THR A 572 0.18 -7.45 7.26
N GLU A 573 -0.08 -8.73 7.49
CA GLU A 573 -1.37 -9.29 7.89
C GLU A 573 -1.95 -8.63 9.14
N LYS A 574 -1.10 -8.10 10.04
CA LYS A 574 -1.53 -7.37 11.23
C LYS A 574 -2.23 -6.05 10.92
N SER A 575 -1.86 -5.42 9.80
CA SER A 575 -2.52 -4.21 9.30
C SER A 575 -3.87 -4.51 8.62
N GLY A 576 -4.18 -5.79 8.39
CA GLY A 576 -5.37 -6.23 7.68
C GLY A 576 -5.38 -5.93 6.18
N GLY A 577 -6.51 -6.24 5.56
CA GLY A 577 -6.70 -6.15 4.10
C GLY A 577 -6.22 -7.39 3.35
N THR A 578 -6.31 -7.31 2.03
CA THR A 578 -6.10 -8.37 1.06
C THR A 578 -4.78 -8.21 0.32
N MET A 579 -4.31 -6.98 0.09
CA MET A 579 -3.06 -6.69 -0.64
C MET A 579 -1.84 -6.72 0.31
N CYS A 580 -0.75 -7.44 0.03
CA CYS A 580 -0.46 -8.41 -1.02
C CYS A 580 -0.14 -9.75 -0.35
N PRO A 581 -0.93 -10.82 -0.56
CA PRO A 581 -0.88 -12.00 0.31
C PRO A 581 0.44 -12.76 0.17
N SER A 582 1.06 -12.73 -1.01
CA SER A 582 2.38 -13.32 -1.24
C SER A 582 3.46 -12.62 -0.42
N TYR A 583 3.53 -11.28 -0.45
CA TYR A 583 4.48 -10.55 0.39
C TYR A 583 4.16 -10.72 1.88
N MET A 584 2.88 -10.74 2.28
CA MET A 584 2.53 -10.92 3.68
C MET A 584 3.10 -12.25 4.23
N ALA A 585 3.06 -13.33 3.45
CA ALA A 585 3.66 -14.60 3.83
C ALA A 585 5.20 -14.61 3.70
N THR A 586 5.76 -14.18 2.57
CA THR A 586 7.20 -14.35 2.29
C THR A 586 8.11 -13.25 2.84
N ARG A 587 7.55 -12.06 3.10
CA ARG A 587 8.27 -10.81 3.38
C ARG A 587 9.34 -10.45 2.32
N ASN A 588 9.25 -11.02 1.11
CA ASN A 588 10.22 -10.80 0.05
C ASN A 588 9.75 -9.69 -0.90
N GLU A 589 10.59 -8.69 -1.12
CA GLU A 589 10.33 -7.55 -2.02
C GLU A 589 9.85 -8.01 -3.41
N LYS A 590 10.42 -9.11 -3.94
CA LYS A 590 10.05 -9.70 -5.24
C LYS A 590 8.56 -10.00 -5.35
N ASP A 591 7.90 -10.31 -4.24
CA ASP A 591 6.51 -10.77 -4.21
C ASP A 591 5.51 -9.63 -4.00
N THR A 592 5.96 -8.38 -4.07
CA THR A 592 5.15 -7.19 -3.94
C THR A 592 4.53 -6.74 -5.27
N THR A 593 3.44 -5.98 -5.20
CA THR A 593 2.86 -5.33 -6.38
C THR A 593 3.84 -4.35 -7.02
N ARG A 594 4.59 -3.57 -6.23
CA ARG A 594 5.55 -2.60 -6.76
C ARG A 594 6.70 -3.27 -7.51
N ALA A 595 7.18 -4.42 -7.03
CA ALA A 595 8.21 -5.18 -7.73
C ALA A 595 7.73 -5.68 -9.10
N ARG A 596 6.49 -6.19 -9.15
CA ARG A 596 5.85 -6.63 -10.40
C ARG A 596 5.69 -5.48 -11.39
N ALA A 597 5.27 -4.31 -10.92
CA ALA A 597 5.16 -3.13 -11.75
C ALA A 597 6.54 -2.66 -12.25
N ASN A 598 7.57 -2.65 -11.38
CA ASN A 598 8.95 -2.28 -11.75
C ASN A 598 9.51 -3.18 -12.85
N ILE A 599 9.40 -4.50 -12.71
CA ILE A 599 9.89 -5.43 -13.72
C ILE A 599 9.12 -5.32 -15.03
N LEU A 600 7.79 -5.17 -14.99
CA LEU A 600 7.02 -4.92 -16.20
C LEU A 600 7.49 -3.64 -16.91
N ARG A 601 7.65 -2.53 -16.18
CA ARG A 601 8.14 -1.27 -16.74
C ARG A 601 9.53 -1.42 -17.37
N GLU A 602 10.45 -2.07 -16.67
CA GLU A 602 11.82 -2.26 -17.14
C GLU A 602 11.86 -2.98 -18.48
N PHE A 603 11.28 -4.18 -18.54
CA PHE A 603 11.40 -5.03 -19.71
C PHE A 603 10.49 -4.59 -20.85
N LEU A 604 9.30 -4.06 -20.58
CA LEU A 604 8.46 -3.52 -21.65
C LEU A 604 9.07 -2.28 -22.30
N THR A 605 9.77 -1.43 -21.53
CA THR A 605 10.39 -0.21 -22.04
C THR A 605 11.74 -0.48 -22.72
N ASN A 606 12.63 -1.22 -22.05
CA ASN A 606 14.05 -1.30 -22.43
C ASN A 606 14.42 -2.57 -23.21
N SER A 607 13.51 -3.55 -23.34
CA SER A 607 13.83 -4.77 -24.09
C SER A 607 14.07 -4.50 -25.59
N THR A 608 15.05 -5.21 -26.14
CA THR A 608 15.35 -5.26 -27.58
C THR A 608 14.66 -6.42 -28.30
N LYS A 609 13.94 -7.30 -27.59
CA LYS A 609 13.19 -8.40 -28.19
C LYS A 609 12.01 -7.88 -29.00
N GLU A 610 11.67 -8.57 -30.09
CA GLU A 610 10.46 -8.29 -30.87
C GLU A 610 9.20 -8.47 -30.01
N ASN A 611 9.08 -9.62 -29.34
CA ASN A 611 8.11 -9.82 -28.27
C ASN A 611 8.67 -9.31 -26.95
N ARG A 612 8.33 -8.07 -26.58
CA ARG A 612 8.76 -7.43 -25.33
C ARG A 612 8.17 -8.08 -24.07
N PHE A 613 7.20 -8.99 -24.19
CA PHE A 613 6.68 -9.78 -23.08
C PHE A 613 7.42 -11.10 -22.88
N ASP A 614 8.32 -11.51 -23.80
CA ASP A 614 9.07 -12.76 -23.66
C ASP A 614 10.24 -12.59 -22.69
N HIS A 615 9.96 -12.51 -21.38
CA HIS A 615 11.01 -12.44 -20.33
C HIS A 615 10.67 -13.33 -19.14
N LYS A 616 11.66 -14.12 -18.71
CA LYS A 616 11.50 -15.04 -17.58
C LYS A 616 11.43 -14.28 -16.26
N GLU A 617 12.11 -13.15 -16.19
CA GLU A 617 12.16 -12.24 -15.06
C GLU A 617 10.75 -11.71 -14.74
N ILE A 618 9.99 -11.32 -15.76
CA ILE A 618 8.58 -10.94 -15.60
C ILE A 618 7.76 -12.15 -15.12
N TYR A 619 7.94 -13.32 -15.74
CA TYR A 619 7.23 -14.53 -15.36
C TYR A 619 7.47 -14.91 -13.89
N GLU A 620 8.71 -14.91 -13.43
CA GLU A 620 9.13 -15.29 -12.08
C GLU A 620 8.59 -14.33 -11.00
N VAL A 621 8.54 -13.03 -11.29
CA VAL A 621 8.02 -12.01 -10.36
C VAL A 621 6.48 -12.04 -10.29
N LEU A 622 5.82 -12.41 -11.39
CA LEU A 622 4.37 -12.59 -11.47
C LEU A 622 3.89 -13.97 -11.00
N ASP A 623 4.76 -14.95 -10.86
CA ASP A 623 4.40 -16.33 -10.53
C ASP A 623 3.57 -16.40 -9.24
N LEU A 624 4.08 -15.78 -8.17
CA LEU A 624 3.41 -15.69 -6.86
C LEU A 624 2.29 -14.63 -6.79
N CYS A 625 1.91 -14.01 -7.91
CA CYS A 625 0.73 -13.14 -7.95
C CYS A 625 -0.55 -13.97 -8.01
N LEU A 626 -1.32 -13.96 -6.94
CA LEU A 626 -2.59 -14.70 -6.83
C LEU A 626 -3.72 -14.14 -7.73
N ALA A 627 -3.53 -13.00 -8.41
CA ALA A 627 -4.60 -12.32 -9.15
C ALA A 627 -5.85 -12.04 -8.29
N CYS A 628 -5.65 -11.76 -7.00
CA CYS A 628 -6.72 -11.53 -6.02
C CYS A 628 -7.40 -10.15 -6.12
N LYS A 629 -6.85 -9.24 -6.95
CA LYS A 629 -7.29 -7.85 -7.15
C LYS A 629 -7.32 -6.95 -5.91
N GLY A 630 -6.67 -7.36 -4.81
CA GLY A 630 -6.48 -6.47 -3.65
C GLY A 630 -5.74 -5.17 -4.02
N CYS A 631 -4.78 -5.22 -4.95
CA CYS A 631 -4.08 -4.03 -5.43
C CYS A 631 -4.93 -3.05 -6.24
N LYS A 632 -6.03 -3.51 -6.84
CA LYS A 632 -6.95 -2.64 -7.57
C LYS A 632 -7.81 -1.78 -6.64
N SER A 633 -8.11 -2.30 -5.44
CA SER A 633 -9.07 -1.70 -4.50
C SER A 633 -8.39 -1.03 -3.29
N GLU A 634 -7.36 -1.67 -2.74
CA GLU A 634 -6.69 -1.19 -1.52
C GLU A 634 -5.50 -0.28 -1.81
N CYS A 635 -4.89 -0.37 -2.99
CA CYS A 635 -3.83 0.57 -3.38
C CYS A 635 -4.50 1.84 -3.90
N PRO A 636 -4.18 3.04 -3.39
CA PRO A 636 -4.80 4.26 -3.89
C PRO A 636 -4.48 4.57 -5.37
N SER A 637 -3.40 3.98 -5.91
CA SER A 637 -3.04 4.05 -7.33
C SER A 637 -3.80 3.08 -8.23
N ASN A 638 -4.77 2.32 -7.71
CA ASN A 638 -5.69 1.43 -8.44
C ASN A 638 -5.05 0.46 -9.47
N VAL A 639 -3.77 0.10 -9.28
CA VAL A 639 -3.02 -0.77 -10.20
C VAL A 639 -3.66 -2.16 -10.26
N ASP A 640 -4.21 -2.55 -11.41
CA ASP A 640 -4.79 -3.87 -11.63
C ASP A 640 -3.70 -4.87 -12.06
N MET A 641 -2.93 -5.33 -11.08
CA MET A 641 -1.86 -6.32 -11.32
C MET A 641 -2.41 -7.67 -11.83
N ALA A 642 -3.68 -7.99 -11.57
CA ALA A 642 -4.30 -9.19 -12.14
C ALA A 642 -4.45 -9.04 -13.66
N LYS A 643 -4.98 -7.90 -14.13
CA LYS A 643 -5.10 -7.57 -15.55
C LYS A 643 -3.73 -7.59 -16.25
N LEU A 644 -2.73 -6.94 -15.66
CA LEU A 644 -1.35 -6.94 -16.17
C LEU A 644 -0.77 -8.36 -16.29
N LYS A 645 -0.96 -9.21 -15.26
CA LYS A 645 -0.52 -10.62 -15.30
C LYS A 645 -1.21 -11.42 -16.41
N MET A 646 -2.52 -11.26 -16.55
CA MET A 646 -3.29 -12.01 -17.56
C MET A 646 -2.89 -11.61 -18.97
N GLU A 647 -2.67 -10.31 -19.22
CA GLU A 647 -2.16 -9.79 -20.49
C GLU A 647 -0.75 -10.33 -20.78
N PHE A 648 0.17 -10.20 -19.82
CA PHE A 648 1.53 -10.73 -19.95
C PHE A 648 1.56 -12.22 -20.30
N LEU A 649 0.78 -13.05 -19.59
CA LEU A 649 0.78 -14.49 -19.80
C LEU A 649 0.32 -14.89 -21.21
N GLN A 650 -0.63 -14.16 -21.82
CA GLN A 650 -1.04 -14.43 -23.21
C GLN A 650 0.14 -14.27 -24.17
N HIS A 651 0.85 -13.15 -24.09
CA HIS A 651 1.99 -12.87 -24.98
C HIS A 651 3.19 -13.78 -24.67
N TYR A 652 3.41 -14.11 -23.40
CA TYR A 652 4.44 -15.05 -23.00
C TYR A 652 4.16 -16.46 -23.53
N HIS A 653 2.91 -16.91 -23.50
CA HIS A 653 2.48 -18.19 -24.08
C HIS A 653 2.49 -18.21 -25.60
N ASP A 654 2.24 -17.08 -26.27
CA ASP A 654 2.39 -16.97 -27.72
C ASP A 654 3.85 -17.27 -28.15
N ALA A 655 4.85 -16.91 -27.32
CA ALA A 655 6.27 -17.21 -27.58
C ALA A 655 6.75 -18.57 -27.04
N ASN A 656 6.31 -18.97 -25.84
CA ASN A 656 6.86 -20.13 -25.12
C ASN A 656 5.94 -21.37 -25.12
N GLY A 657 4.73 -21.24 -25.66
CA GLY A 657 3.69 -22.25 -25.60
C GLY A 657 2.92 -22.26 -24.27
N VAL A 658 1.75 -22.90 -24.29
CA VAL A 658 0.88 -23.03 -23.12
C VAL A 658 1.23 -24.30 -22.34
N PRO A 659 1.58 -24.20 -21.03
CA PRO A 659 1.85 -25.36 -20.19
C PRO A 659 0.68 -26.35 -20.13
N PHE A 660 0.98 -27.65 -19.99
CA PHE A 660 -0.06 -28.69 -19.92
C PHE A 660 -1.06 -28.46 -18.78
N ARG A 661 -0.59 -28.12 -17.58
CA ARG A 661 -1.44 -27.78 -16.42
C ARG A 661 -2.37 -26.60 -16.72
N ALA A 662 -1.87 -25.56 -17.40
CA ALA A 662 -2.69 -24.42 -17.81
C ALA A 662 -3.78 -24.84 -18.82
N LYS A 663 -3.49 -25.76 -19.75
CA LYS A 663 -4.49 -26.35 -20.67
C LYS A 663 -5.56 -27.15 -19.91
N LEU A 664 -5.17 -27.94 -18.91
CA LEU A 664 -6.11 -28.70 -18.08
C LEU A 664 -7.06 -27.77 -17.31
N ILE A 665 -6.50 -26.77 -16.62
CA ILE A 665 -7.28 -25.82 -15.81
C ILE A 665 -8.20 -24.98 -16.70
N SER A 666 -7.70 -24.44 -17.80
CA SER A 666 -8.53 -23.64 -18.72
C SER A 666 -9.66 -24.45 -19.38
N ASN A 667 -9.46 -25.75 -19.62
CA ASN A 667 -10.49 -26.64 -20.17
C ASN A 667 -11.34 -27.34 -19.09
N PHE A 668 -11.34 -26.85 -17.85
CA PHE A 668 -12.03 -27.47 -16.72
C PHE A 668 -13.49 -27.82 -17.02
N THR A 669 -14.28 -26.87 -17.55
CA THR A 669 -15.69 -27.06 -17.90
C THR A 669 -15.88 -28.18 -18.93
N ARG A 670 -15.06 -28.20 -19.98
CA ARG A 670 -15.13 -29.23 -21.03
C ARG A 670 -14.78 -30.61 -20.48
N LEU A 671 -13.72 -30.71 -19.68
CA LEU A 671 -13.27 -31.96 -19.09
C LEU A 671 -14.28 -32.52 -18.08
N ASN A 672 -14.85 -31.65 -17.22
CA ASN A 672 -15.90 -32.05 -16.29
C ASN A 672 -17.18 -32.47 -17.01
N GLY A 673 -17.56 -31.77 -18.08
CA GLY A 673 -18.68 -32.17 -18.93
C GLY A 673 -18.56 -33.62 -19.42
N LEU A 674 -17.37 -34.03 -19.86
CA LEU A 674 -17.10 -35.43 -20.24
C LEU A 674 -17.12 -36.37 -19.02
N ALA A 675 -16.52 -35.97 -17.90
CA ALA A 675 -16.45 -36.77 -16.69
C ALA A 675 -17.83 -37.01 -16.04
N THR A 676 -18.79 -36.09 -16.23
CA THR A 676 -20.17 -36.27 -15.73
C THR A 676 -20.98 -37.38 -16.41
N ILE A 677 -20.44 -38.02 -17.46
CA ILE A 677 -21.04 -39.24 -18.02
C ILE A 677 -20.93 -40.41 -17.03
N ALA A 678 -19.86 -40.46 -16.24
CA ALA A 678 -19.61 -41.50 -15.24
C ALA A 678 -19.00 -40.90 -13.95
N PRO A 679 -19.76 -40.07 -13.21
CA PRO A 679 -19.25 -39.31 -12.07
C PRO A 679 -18.79 -40.22 -10.92
N GLY A 680 -19.40 -41.40 -10.76
CA GLY A 680 -18.97 -42.40 -9.79
C GLY A 680 -17.54 -42.93 -10.04
N ILE A 681 -17.18 -43.14 -11.32
CA ILE A 681 -15.82 -43.58 -11.69
C ILE A 681 -14.83 -42.44 -11.43
N TYR A 682 -15.17 -41.21 -11.84
CA TYR A 682 -14.35 -40.04 -11.56
C TYR A 682 -14.09 -39.86 -10.07
N ASN A 683 -15.15 -39.86 -9.25
CA ASN A 683 -15.08 -39.70 -7.79
C ASN A 683 -14.24 -40.82 -7.16
N TRP A 684 -14.40 -42.07 -7.62
CA TRP A 684 -13.56 -43.19 -7.16
C TRP A 684 -12.08 -42.96 -7.49
N MET A 685 -11.76 -42.47 -8.70
CA MET A 685 -10.37 -42.18 -9.09
C MET A 685 -9.74 -41.04 -8.27
N VAL A 686 -10.48 -39.97 -8.00
CA VAL A 686 -9.94 -38.81 -7.27
C VAL A 686 -9.87 -39.01 -5.75
N ASN A 687 -10.69 -39.91 -5.20
CA ASN A 687 -10.69 -40.25 -3.77
C ASN A 687 -9.76 -41.42 -3.42
N THR A 688 -9.46 -42.31 -4.37
CA THR A 688 -8.53 -43.43 -4.13
C THR A 688 -7.08 -42.90 -4.11
N PRO A 689 -6.32 -43.08 -3.01
CA PRO A 689 -5.00 -42.45 -2.86
C PRO A 689 -4.01 -42.77 -3.98
N LEU A 690 -3.99 -44.01 -4.49
CA LEU A 690 -3.08 -44.44 -5.55
C LEU A 690 -3.33 -43.68 -6.87
N THR A 691 -4.57 -43.68 -7.34
CA THR A 691 -4.97 -43.03 -8.60
C THR A 691 -4.96 -41.51 -8.45
N SER A 692 -5.43 -40.97 -7.33
CA SER A 692 -5.43 -39.55 -7.03
C SER A 692 -4.02 -38.97 -7.04
N ASN A 693 -3.06 -39.66 -6.39
CA ASN A 693 -1.67 -39.21 -6.36
C ASN A 693 -1.02 -39.29 -7.75
N LEU A 694 -1.36 -40.29 -8.56
CA LEU A 694 -0.91 -40.36 -9.95
C LEU A 694 -1.45 -39.18 -10.77
N ILE A 695 -2.75 -38.90 -10.71
CA ILE A 695 -3.39 -37.76 -11.40
C ILE A 695 -2.76 -36.44 -10.97
N LYS A 696 -2.57 -36.22 -9.67
CA LYS A 696 -1.96 -35.00 -9.14
C LYS A 696 -0.52 -34.85 -9.62
N LYS A 697 0.28 -35.92 -9.57
CA LYS A 697 1.69 -35.91 -10.02
C LYS A 697 1.81 -35.62 -11.52
N THR A 698 0.99 -36.23 -12.37
CA THR A 698 1.04 -36.03 -13.83
C THR A 698 0.46 -34.68 -14.25
N SER A 699 -0.52 -34.15 -13.52
CA SER A 699 -1.16 -32.85 -13.81
C SER A 699 -0.40 -31.66 -13.21
N GLY A 700 0.61 -31.90 -12.36
CA GLY A 700 1.36 -30.85 -11.67
C GLY A 700 0.61 -30.22 -10.49
N PHE A 701 -0.33 -30.94 -9.88
CA PHE A 701 -1.02 -30.55 -8.65
C PHE A 701 -0.30 -31.08 -7.41
N ALA A 702 -0.45 -30.36 -6.29
CA ALA A 702 0.13 -30.73 -5.01
C ALA A 702 -0.50 -32.02 -4.47
N ILE A 703 0.34 -33.01 -4.09
CA ILE A 703 -0.12 -34.31 -3.59
C ILE A 703 -0.96 -34.18 -2.32
N LYS A 704 -0.68 -33.18 -1.48
CA LYS A 704 -1.41 -32.90 -0.23
C LYS A 704 -2.81 -32.31 -0.46
N ARG A 705 -3.16 -31.93 -1.70
CA ARG A 705 -4.49 -31.39 -2.02
C ARG A 705 -5.53 -32.48 -2.25
N SER A 706 -6.74 -32.20 -1.78
CA SER A 706 -7.93 -32.92 -2.22
C SER A 706 -8.35 -32.42 -3.61
N LEU A 707 -8.71 -33.33 -4.51
CA LEU A 707 -9.28 -32.96 -5.80
C LEU A 707 -10.80 -32.82 -5.66
N PRO A 708 -11.44 -31.87 -6.36
CA PRO A 708 -12.87 -31.64 -6.23
C PRO A 708 -13.68 -32.81 -6.79
N GLU A 709 -14.74 -33.19 -6.09
CA GLU A 709 -15.67 -34.24 -6.52
C GLU A 709 -16.69 -33.70 -7.53
N LEU A 710 -17.23 -34.59 -8.38
CA LEU A 710 -18.32 -34.30 -9.29
C LEU A 710 -19.66 -34.77 -8.73
N GLN A 711 -20.68 -33.95 -8.91
CA GLN A 711 -22.06 -34.31 -8.57
C GLN A 711 -22.67 -35.22 -9.64
N SER A 712 -23.58 -36.11 -9.22
CA SER A 712 -24.25 -37.06 -10.13
C SER A 712 -25.19 -36.39 -11.12
N THR A 713 -25.72 -35.21 -10.75
CA THR A 713 -26.57 -34.38 -11.60
C THR A 713 -25.99 -32.97 -11.66
N THR A 714 -25.94 -32.38 -12.85
CA THR A 714 -25.51 -30.99 -13.04
C THR A 714 -26.63 -30.02 -12.73
N LEU A 715 -26.30 -28.79 -12.33
CA LEU A 715 -27.31 -27.77 -12.02
C LEU A 715 -28.23 -27.51 -13.22
N ARG A 716 -27.67 -27.38 -14.44
CA ARG A 716 -28.46 -27.19 -15.66
C ARG A 716 -29.44 -28.33 -15.91
N SER A 717 -28.98 -29.59 -15.75
CA SER A 717 -29.83 -30.77 -15.95
C SER A 717 -30.96 -30.81 -14.91
N TRP A 718 -30.64 -30.55 -13.64
CA TRP A 718 -31.64 -30.47 -12.57
C TRP A 718 -32.65 -29.34 -12.83
N PHE A 719 -32.19 -28.14 -13.17
CA PHE A 719 -33.05 -26.98 -13.43
C PHE A 719 -34.00 -27.21 -14.61
N LYS A 720 -33.57 -27.92 -15.65
CA LYS A 720 -34.43 -28.23 -16.80
C LYS A 720 -35.42 -29.37 -16.52
N LYS A 721 -34.99 -30.42 -15.81
CA LYS A 721 -35.76 -31.68 -15.70
C LYS A 721 -36.56 -31.83 -14.42
N GLN A 722 -36.06 -31.29 -13.31
CA GLN A 722 -36.62 -31.49 -11.97
C GLN A 722 -37.24 -30.22 -11.40
N TRP A 723 -36.61 -29.05 -11.56
CA TRP A 723 -37.15 -27.80 -11.02
C TRP A 723 -38.59 -27.48 -11.43
N PRO A 724 -39.04 -27.70 -12.69
CA PRO A 724 -40.44 -27.49 -13.07
C PRO A 724 -41.43 -28.39 -12.32
N LYS A 725 -40.99 -29.52 -11.78
CA LYS A 725 -41.76 -30.47 -10.97
C LYS A 725 -41.70 -30.13 -9.47
N GLU A 726 -40.56 -29.58 -9.02
CA GLU A 726 -40.31 -29.25 -7.62
C GLU A 726 -40.81 -27.86 -7.22
N LYS A 727 -40.90 -26.91 -8.17
CA LYS A 727 -41.36 -25.55 -7.88
C LYS A 727 -42.82 -25.61 -7.39
N SER A 728 -43.08 -24.97 -6.25
CA SER A 728 -44.44 -24.90 -5.71
C SER A 728 -45.37 -24.17 -6.69
N THR A 729 -46.68 -24.45 -6.59
CA THR A 729 -47.71 -23.73 -7.34
C THR A 729 -47.93 -22.30 -6.84
N VAL A 730 -47.28 -21.92 -5.73
CA VAL A 730 -47.29 -20.54 -5.21
C VAL A 730 -46.67 -19.63 -6.28
N PRO A 731 -47.43 -18.67 -6.84
CA PRO A 731 -46.90 -17.78 -7.86
C PRO A 731 -45.73 -16.97 -7.31
N ALA A 732 -44.70 -16.77 -8.12
CA ALA A 732 -43.72 -15.74 -7.82
C ALA A 732 -44.45 -14.39 -7.75
N THR A 733 -44.38 -13.72 -6.60
CA THR A 733 -45.07 -12.45 -6.34
C THR A 733 -44.18 -11.25 -6.61
N LYS A 734 -42.89 -11.46 -6.85
CA LYS A 734 -41.88 -10.43 -7.05
C LYS A 734 -41.28 -10.47 -8.46
N LYS A 735 -40.33 -9.57 -8.70
CA LYS A 735 -39.60 -9.44 -9.96
C LYS A 735 -38.86 -10.72 -10.36
N GLN A 736 -38.64 -10.83 -11.66
CA GLN A 736 -37.85 -11.89 -12.28
C GLN A 736 -36.36 -11.69 -12.01
N VAL A 737 -35.63 -12.78 -11.80
CA VAL A 737 -34.17 -12.77 -11.66
C VAL A 737 -33.55 -13.88 -12.51
N TYR A 738 -32.41 -13.60 -13.13
CA TYR A 738 -31.62 -14.61 -13.84
C TYR A 738 -30.52 -15.14 -12.94
N LEU A 739 -30.35 -16.47 -12.91
CA LEU A 739 -29.22 -17.11 -12.23
C LEU A 739 -28.19 -17.55 -13.27
N PHE A 740 -26.98 -17.00 -13.18
CA PHE A 740 -25.82 -17.44 -13.95
C PHE A 740 -25.31 -18.77 -13.41
N CYS A 741 -25.33 -19.80 -14.25
CA CYS A 741 -24.83 -21.13 -13.91
C CYS A 741 -23.34 -21.24 -14.25
N ASP A 742 -22.48 -20.89 -13.29
CA ASP A 742 -21.02 -20.96 -13.44
C ASP A 742 -20.48 -22.40 -13.46
N GLU A 743 -19.22 -22.54 -13.86
CA GLU A 743 -18.54 -23.83 -14.04
C GLU A 743 -18.39 -24.66 -12.76
N PHE A 744 -18.31 -24.05 -11.57
CA PHE A 744 -18.17 -24.77 -10.31
C PHE A 744 -19.52 -25.20 -9.78
N THR A 745 -20.49 -24.28 -9.74
CA THR A 745 -21.85 -24.53 -9.29
C THR A 745 -22.57 -25.52 -10.20
N ASN A 746 -22.19 -25.63 -11.48
CA ASN A 746 -22.80 -26.63 -12.37
C ASN A 746 -22.35 -28.07 -12.10
N PHE A 747 -21.10 -28.29 -11.65
CA PHE A 747 -20.47 -29.61 -11.60
C PHE A 747 -20.06 -30.09 -10.21
N ASN A 748 -19.48 -29.21 -9.38
CA ASN A 748 -18.92 -29.57 -8.07
C ASN A 748 -19.87 -29.17 -6.93
N ASP A 749 -20.36 -27.93 -6.99
CA ASP A 749 -21.18 -27.30 -5.95
C ASP A 749 -22.67 -27.28 -6.34
N THR A 750 -23.14 -28.27 -7.10
CA THR A 750 -24.53 -28.33 -7.60
C THR A 750 -25.58 -28.18 -6.49
N HIS A 751 -25.33 -28.78 -5.32
CA HIS A 751 -26.22 -28.66 -4.16
C HIS A 751 -26.42 -27.21 -3.70
N ILE A 752 -25.39 -26.37 -3.79
CA ILE A 752 -25.45 -24.94 -3.46
C ILE A 752 -26.27 -24.20 -4.50
N GLY A 753 -26.07 -24.50 -5.80
CA GLY A 753 -26.87 -23.93 -6.88
C GLY A 753 -28.36 -24.29 -6.78
N ILE A 754 -28.67 -25.53 -6.42
CA ILE A 754 -30.05 -25.98 -6.17
C ILE A 754 -30.65 -25.19 -5.01
N LYS A 755 -29.93 -25.07 -3.89
CA LYS A 755 -30.37 -24.28 -2.73
C LYS A 755 -30.54 -22.80 -3.09
N ALA A 756 -29.72 -22.23 -3.98
CA ALA A 756 -29.86 -20.85 -4.46
C ALA A 756 -31.18 -20.64 -5.21
N VAL A 757 -31.51 -21.53 -6.15
CA VAL A 757 -32.78 -21.49 -6.89
C VAL A 757 -33.97 -21.62 -5.93
N LYS A 758 -33.91 -22.58 -4.99
CA LYS A 758 -34.98 -22.81 -4.01
C LYS A 758 -35.14 -21.66 -3.03
N LEU A 759 -34.04 -21.07 -2.55
CA LEU A 759 -34.03 -19.90 -1.67
C LEU A 759 -34.71 -18.71 -2.35
N LEU A 760 -34.26 -18.35 -3.56
CA LEU A 760 -34.85 -17.25 -4.32
C LEU A 760 -36.35 -17.46 -4.58
N HIS A 761 -36.75 -18.68 -4.97
CA HIS A 761 -38.16 -19.02 -5.21
C HIS A 761 -39.00 -18.91 -3.93
N ARG A 762 -38.52 -19.44 -2.80
CA ARG A 762 -39.23 -19.33 -1.50
C ARG A 762 -39.30 -17.90 -0.99
N LEU A 763 -38.33 -17.06 -1.35
CA LEU A 763 -38.38 -15.63 -1.09
C LEU A 763 -39.29 -14.86 -2.06
N GLY A 764 -39.93 -15.54 -3.02
CA GLY A 764 -40.97 -14.99 -3.91
C GLY A 764 -40.49 -14.52 -5.28
N TYR A 765 -39.23 -14.75 -5.66
CA TYR A 765 -38.66 -14.33 -6.96
C TYR A 765 -38.86 -15.40 -8.04
N ASP A 766 -39.15 -14.97 -9.28
CA ASP A 766 -39.20 -15.87 -10.44
C ASP A 766 -37.79 -16.11 -10.99
N VAL A 767 -37.22 -17.28 -10.69
CA VAL A 767 -35.86 -17.64 -11.10
C VAL A 767 -35.84 -18.19 -12.52
N LYS A 768 -35.09 -17.54 -13.40
CA LYS A 768 -34.80 -18.00 -14.76
C LYS A 768 -33.33 -18.38 -14.93
N MET A 769 -33.08 -19.30 -15.84
CA MET A 769 -31.73 -19.71 -16.25
C MET A 769 -31.75 -19.97 -17.76
N ILE A 770 -30.96 -19.20 -18.52
CA ILE A 770 -30.82 -19.35 -19.97
C ILE A 770 -29.62 -20.24 -20.26
N GLU A 771 -29.59 -20.87 -21.44
CA GLU A 771 -28.40 -21.55 -21.94
C GLU A 771 -27.31 -20.52 -22.28
N HIS A 772 -26.13 -20.69 -21.69
CA HIS A 772 -25.01 -19.76 -21.84
C HIS A 772 -23.69 -20.51 -21.61
N PRO A 773 -22.55 -19.98 -22.11
CA PRO A 773 -21.24 -20.59 -21.88
C PRO A 773 -20.73 -20.38 -20.45
N GLU A 774 -19.56 -20.95 -20.14
CA GLU A 774 -18.83 -20.70 -18.89
C GLU A 774 -18.39 -19.23 -18.74
N SER A 775 -17.96 -18.84 -17.53
CA SER A 775 -17.59 -17.45 -17.22
C SER A 775 -16.29 -16.96 -17.87
N ALA A 776 -15.53 -17.85 -18.53
CA ALA A 776 -14.14 -17.64 -18.95
C ALA A 776 -13.13 -17.39 -17.83
N ARG A 777 -13.51 -17.48 -16.55
CA ARG A 777 -12.61 -17.19 -15.42
C ARG A 777 -11.36 -18.06 -15.42
N ALA A 778 -11.50 -19.35 -15.69
CA ALA A 778 -10.39 -20.30 -15.78
C ALA A 778 -9.43 -20.03 -16.96
N TRP A 779 -9.95 -19.52 -18.07
CA TRP A 779 -9.15 -19.12 -19.24
C TRP A 779 -8.35 -17.85 -18.94
N MET A 780 -9.00 -16.84 -18.35
CA MET A 780 -8.36 -15.58 -18.00
C MET A 780 -7.26 -15.78 -16.94
N SER A 781 -7.51 -16.57 -15.89
CA SER A 781 -6.51 -16.81 -14.82
C SER A 781 -5.23 -17.50 -15.30
N LYS A 782 -5.28 -18.14 -16.48
CA LYS A 782 -4.14 -18.77 -17.16
C LYS A 782 -3.64 -17.99 -18.37
N GLY A 783 -4.06 -16.73 -18.52
CA GLY A 783 -3.57 -15.85 -19.58
C GLY A 783 -3.99 -16.27 -20.99
N LEU A 784 -5.07 -17.03 -21.15
CA LEU A 784 -5.58 -17.45 -22.46
C LEU A 784 -6.69 -16.48 -22.93
N LEU A 785 -6.35 -15.21 -22.98
CA LEU A 785 -7.27 -14.09 -23.21
C LEU A 785 -8.00 -14.15 -24.54
N ARG A 786 -7.35 -14.57 -25.63
CA ARG A 786 -8.02 -14.67 -26.94
C ARG A 786 -9.20 -15.65 -26.91
N LYS A 787 -9.07 -16.76 -26.16
CA LYS A 787 -10.14 -17.74 -25.97
C LYS A 787 -11.17 -17.26 -24.94
N ALA A 788 -10.70 -16.67 -23.84
CA ALA A 788 -11.57 -16.06 -22.83
C ALA A 788 -12.51 -15.02 -23.44
N ARG A 789 -12.00 -14.17 -24.34
CA ARG A 789 -12.77 -13.13 -25.03
C ARG A 789 -13.98 -13.70 -25.76
N ASN A 790 -13.85 -14.85 -26.42
CA ASN A 790 -14.97 -15.44 -27.16
C ASN A 790 -16.15 -15.78 -26.24
N PHE A 791 -15.88 -16.38 -25.07
CA PHE A 791 -16.90 -16.67 -24.07
C PHE A 791 -17.47 -15.40 -23.43
N ALA A 792 -16.63 -14.40 -23.14
CA ALA A 792 -17.08 -13.11 -22.63
C ALA A 792 -18.03 -12.41 -23.61
N GLU A 793 -17.68 -12.38 -24.90
CA GLU A 793 -18.53 -11.80 -25.95
C GLU A 793 -19.86 -12.55 -26.10
N GLU A 794 -19.85 -13.88 -26.05
CA GLU A 794 -21.07 -14.68 -26.10
C GLU A 794 -21.97 -14.42 -24.90
N ASN A 795 -21.41 -14.40 -23.69
CA ASN A 795 -22.15 -14.03 -22.47
C ASN A 795 -22.74 -12.61 -22.58
N VAL A 796 -21.96 -11.62 -23.06
CA VAL A 796 -22.47 -10.24 -23.25
C VAL A 796 -23.62 -10.22 -24.26
N ARG A 797 -23.50 -10.92 -25.40
CA ARG A 797 -24.58 -11.00 -26.40
C ARG A 797 -25.86 -11.61 -25.81
N ILE A 798 -25.74 -12.68 -25.03
CA ILE A 798 -26.90 -13.36 -24.41
C ILE A 798 -27.59 -12.48 -23.37
N PHE A 799 -26.82 -11.87 -22.46
CA PHE A 799 -27.38 -11.23 -21.28
C PHE A 799 -27.72 -9.75 -21.48
N SER A 800 -27.04 -9.03 -22.39
CA SER A 800 -27.29 -7.60 -22.60
C SER A 800 -28.69 -7.26 -23.08
N ASP A 801 -29.40 -8.21 -23.72
CA ASP A 801 -30.73 -7.99 -24.25
C ASP A 801 -31.86 -8.35 -23.24
N VAL A 802 -31.52 -9.02 -22.13
CA VAL A 802 -32.51 -9.49 -21.13
C VAL A 802 -32.31 -8.93 -19.72
N ILE A 803 -31.10 -8.48 -19.40
CA ILE A 803 -30.75 -7.97 -18.07
C ILE A 803 -30.86 -6.44 -18.04
N ASN A 804 -31.52 -5.93 -17.00
CA ASN A 804 -31.68 -4.51 -16.71
C ASN A 804 -31.83 -4.29 -15.19
N ASP A 805 -32.15 -3.07 -14.80
CA ASP A 805 -32.33 -2.64 -13.40
C ASP A 805 -33.47 -3.39 -12.68
N GLN A 806 -34.49 -3.83 -13.41
CA GLN A 806 -35.62 -4.59 -12.87
C GLN A 806 -35.41 -6.09 -12.92
N VAL A 807 -34.58 -6.58 -13.84
CA VAL A 807 -34.35 -8.01 -14.08
C VAL A 807 -32.85 -8.31 -14.00
N PRO A 808 -32.30 -8.47 -12.78
CA PRO A 808 -30.86 -8.60 -12.58
C PRO A 808 -30.33 -10.01 -12.88
N LEU A 809 -29.02 -10.09 -13.14
CA LEU A 809 -28.27 -11.34 -13.22
C LEU A 809 -27.56 -11.62 -11.89
N LEU A 810 -27.77 -12.80 -11.33
CA LEU A 810 -27.23 -13.23 -10.04
C LEU A 810 -26.22 -14.36 -10.24
N GLY A 811 -25.15 -14.38 -9.44
CA GLY A 811 -24.18 -15.49 -9.42
C GLY A 811 -23.86 -15.97 -8.02
N VAL A 812 -23.47 -17.25 -7.93
CA VAL A 812 -23.08 -17.92 -6.69
C VAL A 812 -21.57 -17.80 -6.47
N GLU A 813 -20.74 -18.23 -7.44
CA GLU A 813 -19.29 -18.12 -7.33
C GLU A 813 -18.80 -16.69 -7.61
N PRO A 814 -18.17 -16.00 -6.63
CA PRO A 814 -17.81 -14.60 -6.80
C PRO A 814 -16.84 -14.34 -7.95
N SER A 815 -15.84 -15.20 -8.14
CA SER A 815 -14.83 -14.98 -9.18
C SER A 815 -15.37 -15.10 -10.61
N ALA A 816 -16.41 -15.92 -10.80
CA ALA A 816 -17.08 -16.10 -12.07
C ALA A 816 -17.96 -14.88 -12.40
N ILE A 817 -18.91 -14.55 -11.51
CA ILE A 817 -19.93 -13.53 -11.78
C ILE A 817 -19.37 -12.11 -11.82
N LEU A 818 -18.36 -11.80 -11.01
CA LEU A 818 -17.76 -10.45 -11.00
C LEU A 818 -16.95 -10.16 -12.27
N SER A 819 -16.65 -11.16 -13.10
CA SER A 819 -16.02 -10.96 -14.41
C SER A 819 -16.87 -10.10 -15.34
N PHE A 820 -18.19 -10.11 -15.20
CA PHE A 820 -19.11 -9.23 -15.94
C PHE A 820 -18.95 -7.76 -15.58
N ARG A 821 -18.55 -7.48 -14.34
CA ARG A 821 -18.37 -6.11 -13.83
C ARG A 821 -16.99 -5.55 -14.11
N ASP A 822 -16.00 -6.42 -14.26
CA ASP A 822 -14.60 -6.04 -14.24
C ASP A 822 -13.87 -6.39 -15.55
N GLU A 823 -13.57 -7.66 -15.81
CA GLU A 823 -12.79 -8.02 -17.00
C GLU A 823 -13.55 -7.89 -18.32
N TYR A 824 -14.85 -8.20 -18.36
CA TYR A 824 -15.61 -8.24 -19.62
C TYR A 824 -15.63 -6.89 -20.34
N PRO A 825 -15.94 -5.75 -19.69
CA PRO A 825 -15.89 -4.43 -20.34
C PRO A 825 -14.54 -4.07 -20.96
N ASP A 826 -13.46 -4.65 -20.46
CA ASP A 826 -12.10 -4.41 -20.96
C ASP A 826 -11.61 -5.50 -21.91
N LEU A 827 -12.28 -6.66 -22.00
CA LEU A 827 -11.82 -7.81 -22.80
C LEU A 827 -12.56 -7.97 -24.13
N VAL A 828 -13.86 -7.65 -24.16
CA VAL A 828 -14.66 -7.77 -25.38
C VAL A 828 -14.20 -6.78 -26.44
N ARG A 829 -14.41 -7.11 -27.72
CA ARG A 829 -14.16 -6.16 -28.81
C ARG A 829 -15.02 -4.90 -28.67
N GLU A 830 -14.54 -3.81 -29.28
CA GLU A 830 -15.15 -2.47 -29.20
C GLU A 830 -16.66 -2.48 -29.50
N GLU A 831 -17.11 -3.28 -30.47
CA GLU A 831 -18.52 -3.44 -30.85
C GLU A 831 -19.46 -3.90 -29.72
N LEU A 832 -18.96 -4.60 -28.70
CA LEU A 832 -19.73 -5.10 -27.56
C LEU A 832 -19.44 -4.35 -26.26
N ARG A 833 -18.51 -3.41 -26.28
CA ARG A 833 -18.01 -2.74 -25.08
C ARG A 833 -19.07 -1.89 -24.39
N ALA A 834 -19.87 -1.15 -25.16
CA ALA A 834 -21.00 -0.37 -24.63
C ALA A 834 -22.03 -1.29 -23.95
N LYS A 835 -22.38 -2.41 -24.61
CA LYS A 835 -23.30 -3.42 -24.05
C LYS A 835 -22.75 -4.04 -22.76
N ALA A 836 -21.46 -4.37 -22.72
CA ALA A 836 -20.81 -4.91 -21.52
C ALA A 836 -20.84 -3.91 -20.35
N LYS A 837 -20.55 -2.63 -20.61
CA LYS A 837 -20.62 -1.56 -19.60
C LYS A 837 -22.05 -1.33 -19.08
N GLN A 838 -23.05 -1.39 -19.95
CA GLN A 838 -24.45 -1.26 -19.56
C GLN A 838 -24.98 -2.47 -18.76
N LEU A 839 -24.48 -3.67 -19.08
CA LEU A 839 -24.82 -4.91 -18.37
C LEU A 839 -24.25 -4.93 -16.94
N SER A 840 -22.98 -4.55 -16.78
CA SER A 840 -22.21 -4.57 -15.53
C SER A 840 -22.98 -4.14 -14.25
N PRO A 841 -23.63 -2.97 -14.17
CA PRO A 841 -24.29 -2.50 -12.93
C PRO A 841 -25.49 -3.36 -12.49
N ASN A 842 -26.01 -4.22 -13.38
CA ASN A 842 -27.17 -5.09 -13.13
C ASN A 842 -26.78 -6.54 -12.82
N VAL A 843 -25.48 -6.79 -12.58
CA VAL A 843 -24.94 -8.10 -12.22
C VAL A 843 -24.53 -8.11 -10.76
N PHE A 844 -25.07 -9.04 -9.98
CA PHE A 844 -24.87 -9.10 -8.53
C PHE A 844 -24.38 -10.46 -8.05
N LEU A 845 -23.60 -10.44 -6.96
CA LEU A 845 -23.51 -11.61 -6.11
C LEU A 845 -24.89 -11.88 -5.48
N ILE A 846 -25.25 -13.15 -5.30
CA ILE A 846 -26.57 -13.48 -4.74
C ILE A 846 -26.80 -12.87 -3.35
N ASP A 847 -25.78 -12.83 -2.49
CA ASP A 847 -25.84 -12.20 -1.17
C ASP A 847 -25.89 -10.67 -1.23
N GLU A 848 -25.24 -10.05 -2.22
CA GLU A 848 -25.36 -8.62 -2.51
C GLU A 848 -26.80 -8.25 -2.89
N PHE A 849 -27.40 -9.02 -3.80
CA PHE A 849 -28.80 -8.83 -4.19
C PHE A 849 -29.76 -9.01 -3.01
N LEU A 850 -29.66 -10.12 -2.29
CA LEU A 850 -30.53 -10.41 -1.15
C LEU A 850 -30.39 -9.36 -0.04
N SER A 851 -29.17 -8.88 0.25
CA SER A 851 -28.94 -7.82 1.23
C SER A 851 -29.63 -6.51 0.82
N ARG A 852 -29.61 -6.14 -0.46
CA ARG A 852 -30.29 -4.94 -0.97
C ARG A 852 -31.81 -5.08 -0.88
N GLU A 853 -32.34 -6.23 -1.25
CA GLU A 853 -33.78 -6.50 -1.18
C GLU A 853 -34.31 -6.55 0.26
N ALA A 854 -33.50 -7.07 1.21
CA ALA A 854 -33.82 -7.01 2.63
C ALA A 854 -33.84 -5.56 3.14
N ALA A 855 -32.85 -4.74 2.76
CA ALA A 855 -32.83 -3.32 3.11
C ALA A 855 -34.01 -2.54 2.52
N ALA A 856 -34.49 -2.94 1.34
CA ALA A 856 -35.70 -2.39 0.71
C ALA A 856 -37.01 -2.89 1.34
N GLY A 857 -36.97 -3.77 2.35
CA GLY A 857 -38.15 -4.34 3.01
C GLY A 857 -38.83 -5.48 2.25
N ASN A 858 -38.28 -5.91 1.10
CA ASN A 858 -38.85 -7.00 0.31
C ASN A 858 -38.64 -8.36 0.98
N ILE A 859 -37.62 -8.51 1.82
CA ILE A 859 -37.32 -9.75 2.54
C ILE A 859 -37.40 -9.49 4.05
N PRO A 860 -38.56 -9.71 4.69
CA PRO A 860 -38.70 -9.52 6.13
C PRO A 860 -38.04 -10.65 6.92
N ALA A 861 -37.51 -10.33 8.11
CA ALA A 861 -36.88 -11.30 9.01
C ALA A 861 -37.83 -12.43 9.45
N THR A 862 -39.15 -12.22 9.39
CA THR A 862 -40.19 -13.20 9.75
C THR A 862 -40.22 -14.43 8.83
N LEU A 863 -39.57 -14.38 7.67
CA LEU A 863 -39.42 -15.54 6.78
C LEU A 863 -38.35 -16.52 7.27
N PHE A 864 -37.61 -16.16 8.31
CA PHE A 864 -36.51 -16.97 8.85
C PHE A 864 -36.79 -17.41 10.29
N THR A 865 -36.11 -18.47 10.69
CA THR A 865 -36.14 -19.03 12.03
C THR A 865 -35.67 -18.04 13.08
N THR A 866 -36.11 -18.26 14.31
CA THR A 866 -35.66 -17.56 15.51
C THR A 866 -34.62 -18.37 16.29
N GLU A 867 -34.12 -19.48 15.73
CA GLU A 867 -33.03 -20.22 16.37
C GLU A 867 -31.75 -19.39 16.50
N LYS A 868 -31.03 -19.60 17.60
CA LYS A 868 -29.75 -18.95 17.83
C LYS A 868 -28.64 -19.65 17.05
N ARG A 869 -27.83 -18.88 16.31
CA ARG A 869 -26.61 -19.38 15.63
C ARG A 869 -25.48 -18.35 15.70
N GLN A 870 -24.25 -18.85 15.78
CA GLN A 870 -23.03 -18.06 15.67
C GLN A 870 -22.36 -18.38 14.33
N ILE A 871 -21.96 -17.35 13.59
CA ILE A 871 -21.38 -17.48 12.26
C ILE A 871 -20.08 -16.69 12.20
N LYS A 872 -18.99 -17.34 11.78
CA LYS A 872 -17.76 -16.66 11.37
C LYS A 872 -17.65 -16.67 9.85
N LEU A 873 -17.56 -15.49 9.26
CA LEU A 873 -17.61 -15.26 7.82
C LEU A 873 -16.22 -14.89 7.27
N HIS A 874 -15.73 -15.68 6.32
CA HIS A 874 -14.59 -15.32 5.47
C HIS A 874 -15.10 -14.74 4.14
N GLY A 875 -14.88 -13.45 3.90
CA GLY A 875 -15.18 -12.82 2.61
C GLY A 875 -14.21 -13.24 1.49
N HIS A 876 -14.72 -13.46 0.28
CA HIS A 876 -13.89 -13.84 -0.88
C HIS A 876 -13.00 -12.67 -1.34
N CYS A 877 -11.79 -12.94 -1.86
CA CYS A 877 -10.87 -11.86 -2.24
C CYS A 877 -11.41 -10.94 -3.35
N GLN A 878 -12.02 -11.49 -4.40
CA GLN A 878 -12.66 -10.65 -5.43
C GLN A 878 -13.93 -9.96 -4.94
N GLN A 879 -14.64 -10.56 -3.98
CA GLN A 879 -15.78 -9.89 -3.33
C GLN A 879 -15.32 -8.67 -2.54
N LYS A 880 -14.20 -8.78 -1.81
CA LYS A 880 -13.58 -7.64 -1.11
C LYS A 880 -13.09 -6.55 -2.07
N ALA A 881 -12.60 -6.94 -3.25
CA ALA A 881 -12.02 -6.00 -4.20
C ALA A 881 -13.06 -5.25 -5.05
N LEU A 882 -14.16 -5.90 -5.44
CA LEU A 882 -15.15 -5.36 -6.39
C LEU A 882 -16.54 -5.13 -5.79
N SER A 883 -16.79 -5.64 -4.58
CA SER A 883 -18.05 -5.51 -3.82
C SER A 883 -17.70 -5.31 -2.34
N THR A 884 -18.47 -5.88 -1.41
CA THR A 884 -18.14 -5.87 0.02
C THR A 884 -18.64 -7.14 0.74
N PRO A 885 -17.86 -7.71 1.67
CA PRO A 885 -18.32 -8.81 2.53
C PRO A 885 -19.41 -8.38 3.52
N LEU A 886 -19.66 -7.08 3.67
CA LEU A 886 -20.75 -6.57 4.50
C LEU A 886 -22.12 -7.00 3.98
N HIS A 887 -22.28 -7.19 2.66
CA HIS A 887 -23.53 -7.73 2.13
C HIS A 887 -23.82 -9.13 2.67
N SER A 888 -22.83 -10.02 2.65
CA SER A 888 -22.97 -11.36 3.25
C SER A 888 -23.26 -11.26 4.75
N LYS A 889 -22.57 -10.38 5.49
CA LYS A 889 -22.82 -10.17 6.93
C LYS A 889 -24.26 -9.72 7.19
N ASN A 890 -24.73 -8.72 6.45
CA ASN A 890 -26.04 -8.12 6.63
C ASN A 890 -27.16 -9.14 6.39
N ILE A 891 -27.10 -9.88 5.28
CA ILE A 891 -28.15 -10.87 4.98
C ILE A 891 -28.10 -12.06 5.94
N LEU A 892 -26.91 -12.51 6.36
CA LEU A 892 -26.77 -13.57 7.36
C LEU A 892 -27.18 -13.14 8.78
N SER A 893 -27.25 -11.83 9.04
CA SER A 893 -27.73 -11.27 10.31
C SER A 893 -29.24 -10.98 10.28
N LEU A 894 -29.92 -11.24 9.14
CA LEU A 894 -31.35 -11.00 9.00
C LEU A 894 -32.21 -11.95 9.88
N PRO A 895 -31.89 -13.26 10.01
CA PRO A 895 -32.55 -14.11 11.00
C PRO A 895 -32.32 -13.59 12.42
N ALA A 896 -33.39 -13.45 13.20
CA ALA A 896 -33.43 -12.60 14.41
C ALA A 896 -32.34 -12.90 15.46
N ASN A 897 -31.93 -14.16 15.61
CA ASN A 897 -30.98 -14.60 16.63
C ASN A 897 -29.64 -15.09 16.06
N TYR A 898 -29.32 -14.69 14.83
CA TYR A 898 -28.01 -14.99 14.22
C TYR A 898 -27.01 -13.88 14.57
N SER A 899 -25.79 -14.28 14.93
CA SER A 899 -24.68 -13.37 15.19
C SER A 899 -23.54 -13.67 14.22
N VAL A 900 -23.13 -12.66 13.45
CA VAL A 900 -22.16 -12.81 12.35
C VAL A 900 -20.92 -11.96 12.59
N GLU A 901 -19.78 -12.63 12.71
CA GLU A 901 -18.46 -12.01 12.84
C GLU A 901 -17.68 -12.20 11.53
N ILE A 902 -17.18 -11.11 10.93
CA ILE A 902 -16.29 -11.21 9.77
C ILE A 902 -14.88 -11.51 10.26
N ILE A 903 -14.28 -12.58 9.74
CA ILE A 903 -12.87 -12.88 9.98
C ILE A 903 -12.04 -11.83 9.23
N PRO A 904 -11.15 -11.06 9.91
CA PRO A 904 -10.34 -9.98 9.31
C PRO A 904 -9.15 -10.53 8.49
N SER A 905 -9.40 -11.60 7.75
CA SER A 905 -8.46 -12.29 6.88
C SER A 905 -8.36 -11.61 5.52
N GLY A 906 -7.22 -11.75 4.83
CA GLY A 906 -7.03 -11.34 3.44
C GLY A 906 -7.58 -12.37 2.45
N CYS A 907 -6.72 -12.81 1.52
CA CYS A 907 -7.00 -13.96 0.64
C CYS A 907 -6.89 -15.28 1.44
N CYS A 908 -7.64 -16.31 1.05
CA CYS A 908 -7.51 -17.64 1.64
C CYS A 908 -6.21 -18.37 1.24
N GLY A 909 -5.54 -17.91 0.17
CA GLY A 909 -4.33 -18.55 -0.38
C GLY A 909 -4.58 -19.41 -1.62
N MET A 910 -5.83 -19.62 -2.04
CA MET A 910 -6.13 -20.46 -3.22
C MET A 910 -6.24 -19.70 -4.54
N ALA A 911 -6.90 -18.54 -4.52
CA ALA A 911 -7.21 -17.69 -5.68
C ALA A 911 -7.33 -18.44 -7.02
N GLY A 912 -8.46 -19.13 -7.22
CA GLY A 912 -8.63 -20.05 -8.35
C GLY A 912 -7.79 -21.31 -8.17
N SER A 913 -6.85 -21.54 -9.09
CA SER A 913 -6.02 -22.75 -9.10
C SER A 913 -4.69 -22.61 -8.36
N PHE A 914 -4.29 -21.40 -7.94
CA PHE A 914 -2.93 -21.13 -7.43
C PHE A 914 -2.53 -22.11 -6.32
N GLY A 915 -3.35 -22.25 -5.28
CA GLY A 915 -3.05 -23.16 -4.17
C GLY A 915 -3.10 -24.66 -4.50
N TYR A 916 -3.57 -25.04 -5.69
CA TYR A 916 -3.49 -26.43 -6.18
C TYR A 916 -2.14 -26.77 -6.80
N GLU A 917 -1.37 -25.77 -7.23
CA GLU A 917 -0.12 -25.97 -7.94
C GLU A 917 0.95 -26.47 -6.98
N LYS A 918 1.73 -27.48 -7.41
CA LYS A 918 2.70 -28.17 -6.55
C LYS A 918 3.68 -27.19 -5.90
N GLU A 919 4.18 -26.25 -6.68
CA GLU A 919 5.15 -25.23 -6.28
C GLU A 919 4.56 -24.11 -5.41
N HIS A 920 3.24 -23.97 -5.35
CA HIS A 920 2.56 -22.89 -4.60
C HIS A 920 1.84 -23.39 -3.35
N TYR A 921 1.82 -24.71 -3.11
CA TYR A 921 1.08 -25.31 -2.00
C TYR A 921 1.51 -24.77 -0.64
N ASP A 922 2.82 -24.79 -0.33
CA ASP A 922 3.30 -24.40 1.00
C ASP A 922 2.99 -22.91 1.26
N LEU A 923 3.25 -22.03 0.29
CA LEU A 923 2.87 -20.61 0.38
C LEU A 923 1.35 -20.40 0.53
N SER A 924 0.54 -21.20 -0.18
CA SER A 924 -0.92 -21.16 -0.03
C SER A 924 -1.36 -21.50 1.39
N MET A 925 -0.70 -22.48 2.02
CA MET A 925 -0.94 -22.84 3.42
C MET A 925 -0.47 -21.76 4.38
N GLU A 926 0.72 -21.18 4.17
CA GLU A 926 1.22 -20.05 4.94
C GLU A 926 0.26 -18.86 4.91
N ILE A 927 -0.29 -18.52 3.74
CA ILE A 927 -1.31 -17.47 3.61
C ILE A 927 -2.55 -17.80 4.45
N GLY A 928 -2.99 -19.07 4.46
CA GLY A 928 -4.10 -19.51 5.29
C GLY A 928 -3.80 -19.37 6.80
N GLU A 929 -2.56 -19.67 7.21
CA GLU A 929 -2.12 -19.62 8.61
C GLU A 929 -1.97 -18.20 9.19
N MET A 930 -1.90 -17.17 8.35
CA MET A 930 -1.77 -15.78 8.83
C MET A 930 -2.94 -15.35 9.73
N VAL A 931 -4.18 -15.62 9.30
CA VAL A 931 -5.40 -15.18 10.01
C VAL A 931 -6.54 -16.18 9.89
N LEU A 932 -6.77 -16.75 8.70
CA LEU A 932 -7.96 -17.56 8.41
C LEU A 932 -7.99 -18.86 9.22
N PHE A 933 -6.92 -19.67 9.14
CA PHE A 933 -6.88 -20.96 9.84
C PHE A 933 -6.89 -20.81 11.36
N PRO A 934 -6.12 -19.89 11.98
CA PRO A 934 -6.25 -19.63 13.41
C PRO A 934 -7.69 -19.24 13.82
N ALA A 935 -8.34 -18.34 13.08
CA ALA A 935 -9.70 -17.90 13.39
C ALA A 935 -10.75 -19.03 13.32
N VAL A 936 -10.58 -19.96 12.38
CA VAL A 936 -11.43 -21.16 12.23
C VAL A 936 -11.15 -22.20 13.31
N ARG A 937 -9.87 -22.49 13.61
CA ARG A 937 -9.48 -23.47 14.65
C ARG A 937 -9.88 -23.01 16.05
N ASN A 938 -9.83 -21.70 16.32
CA ASN A 938 -10.24 -21.11 17.59
C ASN A 938 -11.77 -20.91 17.72
N ALA A 939 -12.55 -21.20 16.68
CA ALA A 939 -14.00 -21.12 16.73
C ALA A 939 -14.59 -22.38 17.37
N ALA A 940 -15.61 -22.21 18.22
CA ALA A 940 -16.34 -23.32 18.83
C ALA A 940 -16.90 -24.28 17.76
N GLU A 941 -17.12 -25.54 18.14
CA GLU A 941 -17.50 -26.61 17.21
C GLU A 941 -18.86 -26.32 16.54
N GLU A 942 -19.81 -25.78 17.30
CA GLU A 942 -21.15 -25.37 16.89
C GLU A 942 -21.18 -24.06 16.07
N THR A 943 -20.07 -23.32 16.02
CA THR A 943 -19.98 -22.10 15.21
C THR A 943 -19.94 -22.46 13.73
N ILE A 944 -20.84 -21.87 12.94
CA ILE A 944 -20.87 -22.07 11.49
C ILE A 944 -19.75 -21.26 10.85
N ILE A 945 -18.93 -21.89 10.02
CA ILE A 945 -17.93 -21.20 9.21
C ILE A 945 -18.53 -20.94 7.83
N ALA A 946 -18.69 -19.67 7.47
CA ALA A 946 -19.27 -19.25 6.19
C ALA A 946 -18.17 -18.78 5.22
N ALA A 947 -18.20 -19.25 3.97
CA ALA A 947 -17.32 -18.79 2.90
C ALA A 947 -18.01 -18.87 1.53
N PRO A 948 -18.15 -17.76 0.78
CA PRO A 948 -18.90 -17.72 -0.48
C PRO A 948 -18.13 -18.33 -1.67
N GLY A 949 -16.80 -18.33 -1.68
CA GLY A 949 -16.04 -18.90 -2.81
C GLY A 949 -15.74 -20.40 -2.69
N THR A 950 -15.85 -21.14 -3.79
CA THR A 950 -15.55 -22.59 -3.86
C THR A 950 -14.13 -22.91 -3.40
N SER A 951 -13.13 -22.22 -3.94
CA SER A 951 -11.74 -22.45 -3.53
C SER A 951 -11.49 -22.08 -2.06
N CYS A 952 -12.18 -21.07 -1.52
CA CYS A 952 -12.08 -20.73 -0.10
C CYS A 952 -12.61 -21.88 0.79
N ARG A 953 -13.73 -22.51 0.41
CA ARG A 953 -14.27 -23.66 1.16
C ARG A 953 -13.32 -24.84 1.16
N HIS A 954 -12.73 -25.17 0.01
CA HIS A 954 -11.70 -26.21 -0.07
C HIS A 954 -10.47 -25.89 0.76
N GLN A 955 -10.01 -24.64 0.77
CA GLN A 955 -8.88 -24.22 1.59
C GLN A 955 -9.12 -24.41 3.08
N VAL A 956 -10.30 -24.02 3.58
CA VAL A 956 -10.67 -24.21 4.97
C VAL A 956 -10.73 -25.70 5.31
N LYS A 957 -11.31 -26.52 4.44
CA LYS A 957 -11.35 -27.98 4.62
C LYS A 957 -9.96 -28.60 4.68
N ASP A 958 -9.12 -28.34 3.68
CA ASP A 958 -7.78 -28.92 3.58
C ASP A 958 -6.86 -28.43 4.72
N GLY A 959 -6.99 -27.16 5.13
CA GLY A 959 -6.09 -26.56 6.13
C GLY A 959 -6.52 -26.69 7.58
N THR A 960 -7.81 -26.93 7.85
CA THR A 960 -8.33 -26.96 9.24
C THR A 960 -9.16 -28.20 9.55
N GLY A 961 -9.54 -28.99 8.55
CA GLY A 961 -10.49 -30.10 8.70
C GLY A 961 -11.95 -29.68 8.87
N ARG A 962 -12.24 -28.40 9.14
CA ARG A 962 -13.62 -27.89 9.27
C ARG A 962 -14.27 -27.74 7.90
N LYS A 963 -15.53 -28.15 7.78
CA LYS A 963 -16.34 -27.88 6.59
C LYS A 963 -16.97 -26.49 6.73
N SER A 964 -16.72 -25.62 5.77
CA SER A 964 -17.41 -24.33 5.66
C SER A 964 -18.62 -24.42 4.74
N GLN A 965 -19.63 -23.61 5.01
CA GLN A 965 -20.88 -23.53 4.25
C GLN A 965 -20.93 -22.27 3.39
N HIS A 966 -21.66 -22.32 2.29
CA HIS A 966 -21.95 -21.11 1.52
C HIS A 966 -23.09 -20.31 2.19
N PRO A 967 -23.08 -18.96 2.18
CA PRO A 967 -24.14 -18.14 2.78
C PRO A 967 -25.57 -18.53 2.36
N VAL A 968 -25.78 -18.84 1.07
CA VAL A 968 -27.06 -19.37 0.54
C VAL A 968 -27.54 -20.62 1.28
N GLU A 969 -26.65 -21.54 1.66
CA GLU A 969 -27.07 -22.76 2.35
C GLU A 969 -27.59 -22.44 3.74
N ILE A 970 -26.86 -21.59 4.46
CA ILE A 970 -27.23 -21.12 5.80
C ILE A 970 -28.59 -20.42 5.77
N LEU A 971 -28.81 -19.55 4.78
CA LEU A 971 -30.09 -18.84 4.62
C LEU A 971 -31.23 -19.76 4.22
N TYR A 972 -30.99 -20.73 3.32
CA TYR A 972 -32.00 -21.69 2.91
C TYR A 972 -32.44 -22.60 4.06
N GLU A 973 -31.49 -23.04 4.89
CA GLU A 973 -31.75 -23.84 6.09
C GLU A 973 -32.44 -23.02 7.19
N ALA A 974 -32.33 -21.69 7.15
CA ALA A 974 -32.99 -20.79 8.09
C ALA A 974 -34.43 -20.44 7.69
N LEU A 975 -34.92 -20.74 6.48
CA LEU A 975 -36.30 -20.43 6.08
C LEU A 975 -37.33 -21.27 6.85
N VAL A 976 -38.44 -20.64 7.28
CA VAL A 976 -39.57 -21.30 7.97
C VAL A 976 -40.77 -21.59 7.06
#